data_AF-A0A9P4HNE5-F1
#
_entry.id   AF-A0A9P4HNE5-F1
#
_cell.length_a   1.000
_cell.length_b   1.000
_cell.length_c   1.000
_cell.angle_alpha   90.00
_cell.angle_beta   90.00
_cell.angle_gamma   90.00
#
_symmetry.space_group_name_H-M   'P 1'
#
loop_
_entity.id
_entity.type
_entity.pdbx_description
1 polymer ?
#
loop_
_entity_poly.entity_id
_entity_poly.type
_entity_poly.pdbx_seq_one_letter_code
_entity_poly.pdbx_strand_id
1 'polypeptide(L)'
;MVRQLTFPPNERRATRQDGRTMRYSHWRRYNTFTDSRQWRVTGNAFILANRFPGSFALIVQTLAAFFGFLHVAVICKLINYALRLRPLKVSVSLDVLRTWVDSTTPRVDWNLPLRFFFPVLGLVFLSLVPTVLWAGYMSPLVSRTTGSGMLLVPSYEDVSMIMEYPIMIGFAGPSLRTQKGFFTYSVGQQQSGQLMRSAASASSTGKGPHVHRKLDNTQFSYSGRSYGVGAPAALTDRSISSNNQVAGYWHQETRYLTSVICMYNTSSNFVLSEPVNDVEGAECSNYIGHDGKAIVAIGVACSDRSPGRYLAIATGEAYSFLNSTQYEFDFTPTLFNVTIDIGNQNITVRPTATSRDFNPQRNITRIVVRQFELMSNDMTKIYVSLFGEAFNSSIVAYKMSRASSSRDPFTEEEATLAGLTNSTTAMADDMLVAYTSTQLMIGRMFTQQPARVYVYVLQFGQPGYIYAVFSLNLLIILAVMVEATRTYGWSGLGRFNYLDPRDLIIAASRDGAEIAEAGDQLLSDPDEGNKSLVVNMKGDEEGHVRITVVRAGDGSGGVRTPRTPKTPTRMPVAAPAPPSRSLSASSLALRPSNPFFFSSPTTQPGTLQPIAPGRRSLRYAVPTAHPTAAASNDPGNWDSASCSGGRYESDFEVNVRLRDHMLEIA
;
A
#
# COMPACT_ATOMS: atom_id res chain seq x y z
N MET A 1 30.45 -20.32 -4.26
CA MET A 1 29.45 -19.24 -4.36
C MET A 1 29.49 -18.68 -5.78
N VAL A 2 28.60 -19.12 -6.66
CA VAL A 2 28.47 -18.60 -8.03
C VAL A 2 27.17 -17.81 -8.08
N ARG A 3 27.25 -16.47 -8.19
CA ARG A 3 26.08 -15.61 -8.43
C ARG A 3 25.65 -15.79 -9.88
N GLN A 4 24.74 -16.72 -10.15
CA GLN A 4 24.02 -16.74 -11.43
C GLN A 4 22.92 -15.69 -11.38
N LEU A 5 23.10 -14.60 -12.14
CA LEU A 5 22.07 -13.62 -12.44
C LEU A 5 21.34 -14.08 -13.70
N THR A 6 20.08 -14.49 -13.57
CA THR A 6 19.21 -14.86 -14.68
C THR A 6 18.75 -13.57 -15.37
N PHE A 7 19.14 -13.39 -16.63
CA PHE A 7 18.68 -12.29 -17.47
C PHE A 7 17.28 -12.58 -18.05
N PRO A 8 16.46 -11.57 -18.35
CA PRO A 8 15.22 -11.76 -19.11
C PRO A 8 15.54 -12.31 -20.52
N PRO A 9 14.81 -13.32 -21.02
CA PRO A 9 15.21 -14.09 -22.20
C PRO A 9 15.06 -13.40 -23.57
N ASN A 10 14.63 -12.13 -23.65
CA ASN A 10 14.24 -11.52 -24.94
C ASN A 10 14.99 -10.27 -25.40
N GLU A 11 16.02 -9.78 -24.68
CA GLU A 11 16.91 -8.77 -25.27
C GLU A 11 18.00 -9.47 -26.11
N ARG A 12 17.71 -9.70 -27.40
CA ARG A 12 18.76 -9.96 -28.40
C ARG A 12 19.77 -8.83 -28.30
N ARG A 13 20.94 -9.14 -27.74
CA ARG A 13 22.09 -8.22 -27.65
C ARG A 13 22.33 -7.66 -29.05
N ALA A 14 22.26 -6.35 -29.22
CA ALA A 14 22.73 -5.70 -30.43
C ALA A 14 24.25 -5.93 -30.53
N THR A 15 24.65 -6.96 -31.27
CA THR A 15 26.03 -7.20 -31.65
C THR A 15 26.41 -6.15 -32.66
N ARG A 16 27.45 -5.36 -32.37
CA ARG A 16 28.09 -4.50 -33.37
C ARG A 16 28.60 -5.40 -34.51
N GLN A 17 28.60 -4.93 -35.75
CA GLN A 17 29.07 -5.69 -36.93
C GLN A 17 30.47 -6.30 -36.74
N ASP A 18 31.28 -5.74 -35.84
CA ASP A 18 32.65 -6.14 -35.54
C ASP A 18 32.77 -7.36 -34.58
N GLY A 19 31.67 -8.04 -34.23
CA GLY A 19 31.67 -9.22 -33.35
C GLY A 19 31.98 -8.95 -31.86
N ARG A 20 32.37 -7.72 -31.51
CA ARG A 20 32.59 -7.30 -30.13
C ARG A 20 31.26 -6.94 -29.47
N THR A 21 30.92 -7.63 -28.37
CA THR A 21 29.80 -7.22 -27.52
C THR A 21 30.03 -5.78 -27.04
N MET A 22 29.04 -4.90 -27.20
CA MET A 22 29.14 -3.53 -26.66
C MET A 22 29.46 -3.63 -25.17
N ARG A 23 30.63 -3.14 -24.77
CA ARG A 23 30.94 -2.85 -23.37
C ARG A 23 30.01 -1.72 -22.94
N TYR A 24 28.79 -2.06 -22.56
CA TYR A 24 27.96 -1.13 -21.79
C TYR A 24 28.73 -0.77 -20.53
N SER A 25 28.89 0.53 -20.29
CA SER A 25 29.55 1.04 -19.11
C SER A 25 28.94 0.39 -17.87
N HIS A 26 29.80 -0.02 -16.95
CA HIS A 26 29.43 -0.66 -15.68
C HIS A 26 28.23 0.04 -15.01
N TRP A 27 28.14 1.36 -15.15
CA TRP A 27 27.05 2.23 -14.68
C TRP A 27 25.64 1.86 -15.18
N ARG A 28 25.47 1.44 -16.44
CA ARG A 28 24.14 1.06 -16.97
C ARG A 28 23.69 -0.32 -16.48
N ARG A 29 24.64 -1.17 -16.05
CA ARG A 29 24.39 -2.54 -15.59
C ARG A 29 23.83 -2.61 -14.16
N TYR A 30 24.09 -1.59 -13.33
CA TYR A 30 23.70 -1.57 -11.92
C TYR A 30 22.65 -0.50 -11.57
N ASN A 31 22.45 0.48 -12.46
CA ASN A 31 21.42 1.50 -12.32
C ASN A 31 20.56 1.45 -13.59
N THR A 32 19.40 0.78 -13.53
CA THR A 32 18.46 0.77 -14.66
C THR A 32 17.78 2.14 -14.76
N PHE A 33 18.37 3.02 -15.58
CA PHE A 33 17.72 4.22 -16.08
C PHE A 33 16.92 3.84 -17.31
N THR A 34 15.58 3.73 -17.22
CA THR A 34 14.66 3.99 -18.33
C THR A 34 13.21 3.68 -17.95
N ASP A 35 12.45 4.73 -17.71
CA ASP A 35 11.16 4.90 -18.37
C ASP A 35 11.23 6.27 -19.07
N SER A 36 10.79 6.39 -20.32
CA SER A 36 11.11 7.53 -21.20
C SER A 36 10.64 8.91 -20.70
N ARG A 37 9.88 8.94 -19.61
CA ARG A 37 9.33 10.14 -18.97
C ARG A 37 9.71 10.31 -17.50
N GLN A 38 10.39 9.34 -16.88
CA GLN A 38 10.66 9.37 -15.43
C GLN A 38 12.07 8.90 -15.10
N TRP A 39 12.82 9.72 -14.37
CA TRP A 39 14.14 9.40 -13.86
C TRP A 39 14.00 8.49 -12.65
N ARG A 40 14.22 7.19 -12.86
CA ARG A 40 14.18 6.15 -11.82
C ARG A 40 15.57 5.55 -11.63
N VAL A 41 15.94 5.32 -10.38
CA VAL A 41 17.21 4.70 -10.00
C VAL A 41 16.95 3.53 -9.04
N THR A 42 17.61 2.41 -9.31
CA THR A 42 17.55 1.16 -8.54
C THR A 42 18.94 0.80 -8.01
N GLY A 43 19.07 -0.33 -7.30
CA GLY A 43 20.40 -0.82 -6.89
C GLY A 43 21.06 0.01 -5.79
N ASN A 44 22.37 0.21 -5.90
CA ASN A 44 23.19 0.77 -4.81
C ASN A 44 22.80 2.19 -4.42
N ALA A 45 22.36 3.01 -5.37
CA ALA A 45 21.94 4.38 -5.08
C ALA A 45 20.66 4.43 -4.24
N PHE A 46 19.70 3.53 -4.49
CA PHE A 46 18.52 3.38 -3.64
C PHE A 46 18.89 2.90 -2.24
N ILE A 47 19.79 1.93 -2.13
CA ILE A 47 20.28 1.44 -0.82
C ILE A 47 20.97 2.56 -0.05
N LEU A 48 21.81 3.37 -0.71
CA LEU A 48 22.51 4.49 -0.10
C LEU A 48 21.55 5.57 0.38
N ALA A 49 20.59 5.96 -0.47
CA ALA A 49 19.59 6.98 -0.14
C ALA A 49 18.72 6.56 1.06
N ASN A 50 18.30 5.29 1.12
CA ASN A 50 17.52 4.79 2.25
C ASN A 50 18.36 4.58 3.51
N ARG A 51 19.65 4.24 3.38
CA ARG A 51 20.53 4.05 4.54
C ARG A 51 20.94 5.36 5.19
N PHE A 52 21.13 6.42 4.40
CA PHE A 52 21.56 7.74 4.87
C PHE A 52 20.65 8.87 4.34
N PRO A 53 19.38 8.93 4.76
CA PRO A 53 18.43 9.91 4.25
C PRO A 53 18.86 11.36 4.53
N GLY A 54 19.46 11.62 5.69
CA GLY A 54 19.95 12.95 6.06
C GLY A 54 21.08 13.47 5.16
N SER A 55 22.08 12.63 4.87
CA SER A 55 23.17 13.00 3.97
C SER A 55 22.67 13.28 2.54
N PHE A 56 21.71 12.47 2.07
CA PHE A 56 21.11 12.69 0.76
C PHE A 56 20.32 14.01 0.71
N ALA A 57 19.55 14.31 1.75
CA ALA A 57 18.82 15.57 1.87
C ALA A 57 19.76 16.78 1.86
N LEU A 58 20.89 16.71 2.58
CA LEU A 58 21.90 17.78 2.57
C LEU A 58 22.50 18.01 1.18
N ILE A 59 22.80 16.95 0.42
CA ILE A 59 23.30 17.06 -0.95
C ILE A 59 22.27 17.75 -1.84
N VAL A 60 21.01 17.31 -1.78
CA VAL A 60 19.89 17.91 -2.53
C VAL A 60 19.74 19.38 -2.19
N GLN A 61 19.78 19.73 -0.91
CA GLN A 61 19.60 21.10 -0.43
C GLN A 61 20.77 22.01 -0.83
N THR A 62 22.00 21.50 -0.79
CA THR A 62 23.20 22.24 -1.22
C THR A 62 23.17 22.52 -2.72
N LEU A 63 22.84 21.52 -3.54
CA LEU A 63 22.69 21.69 -4.99
C LEU A 63 21.54 22.65 -5.31
N ALA A 64 20.40 22.52 -4.64
CA ALA A 64 19.27 23.41 -4.82
C ALA A 64 19.59 24.86 -4.46
N ALA A 65 20.34 25.08 -3.37
CA ALA A 65 20.81 26.40 -2.98
C ALA A 65 21.75 27.00 -4.04
N PHE A 66 22.68 26.19 -4.57
CA PHE A 66 23.60 26.61 -5.63
C PHE A 66 22.87 27.02 -6.93
N PHE A 67 21.94 26.20 -7.42
CA PHE A 67 21.17 26.54 -8.62
C PHE A 67 20.21 27.71 -8.40
N GLY A 68 19.59 27.79 -7.22
CA GLY A 68 18.78 28.95 -6.84
C GLY A 68 19.61 30.24 -6.84
N PHE A 69 20.82 30.21 -6.27
CA PHE A 69 21.75 31.33 -6.28
C PHE A 69 22.11 31.77 -7.71
N LEU A 70 22.36 30.85 -8.63
CA LEU A 70 22.61 31.17 -10.04
C LEU A 70 21.43 31.92 -10.68
N HIS A 71 20.19 31.48 -10.45
CA HIS A 71 19.00 32.17 -10.96
C HIS A 71 18.89 33.58 -10.40
N VAL A 72 19.08 33.73 -9.09
CA VAL A 72 19.03 35.04 -8.42
C VAL A 72 20.12 35.96 -8.96
N ALA A 73 21.34 35.47 -9.16
CA ALA A 73 22.44 36.25 -9.73
C ALA A 73 22.10 36.76 -11.14
N VAL A 74 21.50 35.92 -12.00
CA VAL A 74 21.06 36.34 -13.34
C VAL A 74 19.96 37.39 -13.26
N ILE A 75 18.93 37.19 -12.41
CA ILE A 75 17.83 38.15 -12.22
C ILE A 75 18.37 39.49 -11.69
N CYS A 76 19.23 39.48 -10.68
CA CYS A 76 19.90 40.67 -10.15
C CYS A 76 20.70 41.41 -11.23
N LYS A 77 21.42 40.69 -12.10
CA LYS A 77 22.12 41.28 -13.25
C LYS A 77 21.16 41.90 -14.26
N LEU A 78 20.06 41.25 -14.58
CA LEU A 78 19.03 41.80 -15.48
C LEU A 78 18.39 43.06 -14.91
N ILE A 79 18.04 43.06 -13.62
CA ILE A 79 17.51 44.25 -12.93
C ILE A 79 18.55 45.38 -12.96
N ASN A 80 19.81 45.09 -12.68
CA ASN A 80 20.89 46.09 -12.76
C ASN A 80 20.99 46.69 -14.16
N TYR A 81 21.00 45.85 -15.22
CA TYR A 81 21.03 46.36 -16.60
C TYR A 81 19.81 47.22 -16.94
N ALA A 82 18.62 46.81 -16.48
CA ALA A 82 17.41 47.60 -16.70
C ALA A 82 17.44 48.94 -15.96
N LEU A 83 17.96 48.95 -14.73
CA LEU A 83 18.05 50.14 -13.91
C LEU A 83 19.12 51.11 -14.41
N ARG A 84 20.24 50.65 -15.00
CA ARG A 84 21.27 51.55 -15.57
C ARG A 84 20.76 52.47 -16.69
N LEU A 85 19.74 52.06 -17.43
CA LEU A 85 19.17 52.88 -18.52
C LEU A 85 18.26 54.02 -18.02
N ARG A 86 17.76 53.92 -16.79
CA ARG A 86 16.76 54.85 -16.24
C ARG A 86 17.33 56.17 -15.69
N PRO A 87 18.42 56.20 -14.91
CA PRO A 87 18.96 57.44 -14.34
C PRO A 87 19.56 58.36 -15.41
N LEU A 88 19.87 57.84 -16.60
CA LEU A 88 20.26 58.66 -17.76
C LEU A 88 19.12 59.52 -18.30
N LYS A 89 17.85 59.25 -17.93
CA LYS A 89 16.66 59.93 -18.46
C LYS A 89 15.88 60.71 -17.40
N VAL A 90 16.08 60.42 -16.12
CA VAL A 90 15.25 60.95 -15.02
C VAL A 90 16.13 61.23 -13.80
N SER A 91 15.90 62.35 -13.12
CA SER A 91 16.50 62.63 -11.82
C SER A 91 15.92 61.72 -10.73
N VAL A 92 16.78 61.18 -9.87
CA VAL A 92 16.44 60.14 -8.89
C VAL A 92 16.88 60.60 -7.50
N SER A 93 16.03 60.40 -6.48
CA SER A 93 16.41 60.69 -5.10
C SER A 93 17.41 59.66 -4.57
N LEU A 94 18.24 60.06 -3.62
CA LEU A 94 19.26 59.19 -3.03
C LEU A 94 18.66 57.93 -2.38
N ASP A 95 17.48 58.03 -1.77
CA ASP A 95 16.75 56.88 -1.20
C ASP A 95 16.28 55.88 -2.26
N VAL A 96 15.86 56.37 -3.44
CA VAL A 96 15.47 55.52 -4.57
C VAL A 96 16.70 54.85 -5.18
N LEU A 97 17.82 55.57 -5.29
CA LEU A 97 19.09 55.00 -5.75
C LEU A 97 19.59 53.92 -4.78
N ARG A 98 19.51 54.15 -3.47
CA ARG A 98 19.81 53.15 -2.44
C ARG A 98 18.91 51.92 -2.57
N THR A 99 17.61 52.13 -2.74
CA THR A 99 16.65 51.05 -3.00
C THR A 99 17.01 50.25 -4.26
N TRP A 100 17.55 50.89 -5.30
CA TRP A 100 18.01 50.20 -6.52
C TRP A 100 19.26 49.37 -6.30
N VAL A 101 20.22 49.88 -5.51
CA VAL A 101 21.40 49.12 -5.08
C VAL A 101 20.99 47.89 -4.25
N ASP A 102 20.04 48.07 -3.33
CA ASP A 102 19.51 47.00 -2.49
C ASP A 102 18.58 46.04 -3.25
N SER A 103 18.04 46.45 -4.40
CA SER A 103 17.27 45.57 -5.29
C SER A 103 18.15 44.74 -6.23
N THR A 104 19.36 45.21 -6.52
CA THR A 104 20.33 44.51 -7.39
C THR A 104 21.29 43.62 -6.63
N THR A 105 21.32 43.73 -5.30
CA THR A 105 22.08 42.88 -4.40
C THR A 105 21.08 42.28 -3.42
N PRO A 106 20.92 40.96 -3.27
CA PRO A 106 19.92 40.38 -2.37
C PRO A 106 20.31 40.59 -0.90
N ARG A 107 20.19 41.83 -0.41
CA ARG A 107 20.50 42.29 0.95
C ARG A 107 19.28 43.04 1.49
N VAL A 108 19.03 42.88 2.78
CA VAL A 108 17.95 43.58 3.49
C VAL A 108 18.57 44.66 4.35
N ASP A 109 18.40 45.91 3.94
CA ASP A 109 18.76 47.08 4.73
C ASP A 109 17.56 47.50 5.59
N TRP A 110 17.70 47.37 6.91
CA TRP A 110 16.64 47.71 7.89
C TRP A 110 16.41 49.21 8.04
N ASN A 111 17.29 50.03 7.48
CA ASN A 111 17.26 51.49 7.59
C ASN A 111 16.44 52.16 6.47
N LEU A 112 15.79 51.40 5.58
CA LEU A 112 14.99 51.97 4.50
C LEU A 112 13.60 52.41 5.00
N PRO A 113 13.03 53.50 4.44
CA PRO A 113 11.64 53.84 4.66
C PRO A 113 10.71 52.68 4.30
N LEU A 114 9.66 52.47 5.09
CA LEU A 114 8.73 51.34 4.94
C LEU A 114 8.19 51.15 3.52
N ARG A 115 8.00 52.24 2.77
CA ARG A 115 7.53 52.21 1.37
C ARG A 115 8.47 51.48 0.41
N PHE A 116 9.78 51.52 0.66
CA PHE A 116 10.81 50.84 -0.14
C PHE A 116 11.26 49.52 0.47
N PHE A 117 11.12 49.39 1.79
CA PHE A 117 11.42 48.16 2.51
C PHE A 117 10.57 46.97 2.05
N PHE A 118 9.23 47.10 1.97
CA PHE A 118 8.37 45.97 1.60
C PHE A 118 8.64 45.40 0.19
N PRO A 119 8.85 46.23 -0.85
CA PRO A 119 9.25 45.73 -2.17
C PRO A 119 10.60 44.99 -2.18
N VAL A 120 11.62 45.52 -1.50
CA VAL A 120 12.95 44.87 -1.41
C VAL A 120 12.87 43.57 -0.64
N LEU A 121 12.16 43.55 0.49
CA LEU A 121 11.89 42.34 1.26
C LEU A 121 11.14 41.30 0.42
N GLY A 122 10.13 41.73 -0.35
CA GLY A 122 9.41 40.88 -1.29
C GLY A 122 10.32 40.26 -2.36
N LEU A 123 11.26 41.04 -2.91
CA LEU A 123 12.26 40.55 -3.87
C LEU A 123 13.18 39.51 -3.22
N VAL A 124 13.63 39.75 -1.99
CA VAL A 124 14.45 38.79 -1.23
C VAL A 124 13.68 37.50 -0.96
N PHE A 125 12.39 37.55 -0.61
CA PHE A 125 11.56 36.34 -0.47
C PHE A 125 11.36 35.62 -1.80
N LEU A 126 11.11 36.34 -2.89
CA LEU A 126 11.00 35.76 -4.23
C LEU A 126 12.31 35.09 -4.68
N SER A 127 13.45 35.56 -4.19
CA SER A 127 14.76 34.95 -4.46
C SER A 127 14.93 33.55 -3.84
N LEU A 128 14.12 33.19 -2.84
CA LEU A 128 14.10 31.84 -2.25
C LEU A 128 13.30 30.84 -3.07
N VAL A 129 12.36 31.30 -3.91
CA VAL A 129 11.49 30.44 -4.71
C VAL A 129 12.28 29.53 -5.65
N PRO A 130 13.29 30.01 -6.42
CA PRO A 130 14.15 29.14 -7.22
C PRO A 130 14.78 28.00 -6.43
N THR A 131 15.30 28.27 -5.22
CA THR A 131 15.92 27.25 -4.35
C THR A 131 14.91 26.18 -3.94
N VAL A 132 13.70 26.58 -3.53
CA VAL A 132 12.64 25.63 -3.16
C VAL A 132 12.20 24.78 -4.35
N LEU A 133 12.06 25.38 -5.53
CA LEU A 133 11.69 24.66 -6.75
C LEU A 133 12.76 23.63 -7.14
N TRP A 134 14.04 23.98 -7.05
CA TRP A 134 15.14 23.04 -7.30
C TRP A 134 15.21 21.93 -6.25
N ALA A 135 14.94 22.23 -4.98
CA ALA A 135 14.87 21.23 -3.93
C ALA A 135 13.73 20.23 -4.19
N GLY A 136 12.54 20.71 -4.57
CA GLY A 136 11.41 19.85 -4.95
C GLY A 136 11.66 19.04 -6.21
N TYR A 137 12.39 19.59 -7.18
CA TYR A 137 12.82 18.89 -8.40
C TYR A 137 13.81 17.76 -8.12
N MET A 138 14.76 17.95 -7.21
CA MET A 138 15.80 16.96 -6.90
C MET A 138 15.43 15.99 -5.78
N SER A 139 14.34 16.27 -5.05
CA SER A 139 13.91 15.44 -3.93
C SER A 139 13.58 14.01 -4.41
N PRO A 140 14.15 12.98 -3.76
CA PRO A 140 13.85 11.61 -4.11
C PRO A 140 12.48 11.20 -3.57
N LEU A 141 11.72 10.47 -4.38
CA LEU A 141 10.45 9.85 -4.00
C LEU A 141 10.60 8.33 -4.12
N VAL A 142 10.12 7.58 -3.13
CA VAL A 142 10.03 6.13 -3.24
C VAL A 142 8.86 5.78 -4.13
N SER A 143 9.15 5.11 -5.25
CA SER A 143 8.17 4.63 -6.22
C SER A 143 8.33 3.12 -6.41
N ARG A 144 7.43 2.51 -7.17
CA ARG A 144 7.48 1.07 -7.50
C ARG A 144 7.59 0.90 -9.00
N THR A 145 8.50 0.04 -9.44
CA THR A 145 8.59 -0.40 -10.83
C THR A 145 8.31 -1.89 -10.93
N THR A 146 7.84 -2.33 -12.09
CA THR A 146 7.60 -3.74 -12.38
C THR A 146 8.81 -4.36 -13.08
N GLY A 147 9.27 -5.50 -12.58
CA GLY A 147 10.20 -6.42 -13.24
C GLY A 147 9.55 -7.78 -13.49
N SER A 148 10.27 -8.65 -14.19
CA SER A 148 9.88 -10.05 -14.40
C SER A 148 10.72 -10.97 -13.51
N GLY A 149 10.09 -11.96 -12.90
CA GLY A 149 10.73 -13.05 -12.17
C GLY A 149 10.10 -14.39 -12.53
N MET A 150 10.76 -15.48 -12.14
CA MET A 150 10.22 -16.83 -12.25
C MET A 150 9.96 -17.37 -10.85
N LEU A 151 8.79 -17.96 -10.65
CA LEU A 151 8.35 -18.57 -9.40
C LEU A 151 8.04 -20.04 -9.63
N LEU A 152 8.39 -20.89 -8.66
CA LEU A 152 8.00 -22.29 -8.68
C LEU A 152 6.64 -22.45 -7.99
N VAL A 153 5.62 -22.80 -8.76
CA VAL A 153 4.26 -23.07 -8.28
C VAL A 153 4.03 -24.59 -8.26
N PRO A 154 3.16 -25.13 -7.40
CA PRO A 154 2.92 -26.57 -7.30
C PRO A 154 2.34 -27.15 -8.60
N SER A 155 2.83 -28.33 -8.98
CA SER A 155 2.28 -29.11 -10.09
C SER A 155 1.21 -30.09 -9.61
N TYR A 156 0.21 -30.36 -10.45
CA TYR A 156 -0.88 -31.31 -10.22
C TYR A 156 -0.96 -32.39 -11.29
N GLU A 157 0.07 -32.51 -12.13
CA GLU A 157 0.16 -33.58 -13.11
C GLU A 157 0.24 -34.96 -12.44
N ASP A 158 0.88 -35.03 -11.26
CA ASP A 158 0.91 -36.19 -10.40
C ASP A 158 0.33 -35.84 -9.01
N VAL A 159 -0.75 -36.54 -8.66
CA VAL A 159 -1.47 -36.41 -7.38
C VAL A 159 -1.46 -37.70 -6.57
N SER A 160 -0.57 -38.64 -6.92
CA SER A 160 -0.48 -39.95 -6.29
C SER A 160 -0.29 -39.89 -4.78
N MET A 161 0.46 -38.90 -4.27
CA MET A 161 0.67 -38.71 -2.83
C MET A 161 -0.52 -38.05 -2.11
N ILE A 162 -1.48 -37.48 -2.83
CA ILE A 162 -2.71 -36.93 -2.23
C ILE A 162 -3.73 -38.07 -2.16
N MET A 163 -3.56 -38.91 -1.15
CA MET A 163 -4.40 -40.06 -0.85
C MET A 163 -4.82 -40.05 0.62
N GLU A 164 -5.72 -40.97 0.98
CA GLU A 164 -6.12 -41.19 2.37
C GLU A 164 -5.01 -41.99 3.08
N TYR A 165 -4.41 -41.37 4.09
CA TYR A 165 -3.41 -42.03 4.93
C TYR A 165 -4.07 -42.58 6.18
N PRO A 166 -3.80 -43.84 6.55
CA PRO A 166 -4.30 -44.41 7.80
C PRO A 166 -3.81 -43.60 9.00
N ILE A 167 -4.69 -43.49 10.00
CA ILE A 167 -4.45 -42.73 11.24
C ILE A 167 -3.50 -43.49 12.20
N MET A 168 -3.09 -44.71 11.84
CA MET A 168 -2.22 -45.56 12.66
C MET A 168 -0.81 -44.97 12.82
N ILE A 169 -0.23 -45.19 14.02
CA ILE A 169 1.15 -44.79 14.31
C ILE A 169 2.08 -45.45 13.29
N GLY A 170 2.90 -44.63 12.61
CA GLY A 170 3.82 -45.07 11.57
C GLY A 170 3.26 -45.10 10.15
N PHE A 171 1.93 -44.91 9.97
CA PHE A 171 1.27 -44.96 8.65
C PHE A 171 0.71 -43.60 8.18
N ALA A 172 0.96 -42.53 8.92
CA ALA A 172 0.44 -41.18 8.67
C ALA A 172 1.07 -40.44 7.45
N GLY A 173 1.62 -41.20 6.50
CA GLY A 173 2.16 -40.71 5.25
C GLY A 173 3.48 -39.91 5.36
N PRO A 174 4.00 -39.46 4.21
CA PRO A 174 5.21 -38.65 4.16
C PRO A 174 5.01 -37.30 4.88
N SER A 175 5.95 -36.96 5.75
CA SER A 175 5.97 -35.68 6.46
C SER A 175 7.40 -35.10 6.50
N LEU A 176 7.50 -33.77 6.56
CA LEU A 176 8.77 -33.05 6.58
C LEU A 176 8.68 -31.85 7.52
N ARG A 177 9.57 -31.80 8.52
CA ARG A 177 9.72 -30.66 9.42
C ARG A 177 10.95 -29.84 9.04
N THR A 178 10.75 -28.54 8.83
CA THR A 178 11.81 -27.58 8.50
C THR A 178 11.66 -26.30 9.33
N GLN A 179 12.62 -25.37 9.22
CA GLN A 179 12.48 -24.03 9.80
C GLN A 179 11.27 -23.26 9.24
N LYS A 180 10.84 -23.59 8.01
CA LYS A 180 9.69 -22.96 7.35
C LYS A 180 8.35 -23.50 7.81
N GLY A 181 8.30 -24.62 8.53
CA GLY A 181 7.06 -25.23 8.99
C GLY A 181 7.09 -26.75 8.97
N PHE A 182 5.91 -27.33 9.23
CA PHE A 182 5.67 -28.76 9.21
C PHE A 182 4.71 -29.09 8.06
N PHE A 183 5.19 -29.90 7.11
CA PHE A 183 4.47 -30.29 5.90
C PHE A 183 4.15 -31.78 5.96
N THR A 184 2.98 -32.18 5.47
CA THR A 184 2.49 -33.56 5.61
C THR A 184 1.33 -33.81 4.67
N TYR A 185 1.24 -35.02 4.12
CA TYR A 185 0.07 -35.44 3.35
C TYR A 185 -1.09 -35.93 4.25
N SER A 186 -0.86 -36.19 5.53
CA SER A 186 -1.94 -36.44 6.52
C SER A 186 -2.35 -35.13 7.20
N VAL A 187 -2.92 -34.22 6.41
CA VAL A 187 -3.25 -32.84 6.82
C VAL A 187 -4.27 -32.83 7.96
N GLY A 188 -5.36 -33.59 7.84
CA GLY A 188 -6.43 -33.60 8.84
C GLY A 188 -5.93 -34.05 10.22
N GLN A 189 -5.13 -35.11 10.27
CA GLN A 189 -4.59 -35.65 11.52
C GLN A 189 -3.52 -34.73 12.13
N GLN A 190 -2.49 -34.41 11.36
CA GLN A 190 -1.28 -33.79 11.90
C GLN A 190 -1.33 -32.25 11.94
N GLN A 191 -2.29 -31.63 11.24
CA GLN A 191 -2.54 -30.18 11.32
C GLN A 191 -3.92 -29.84 11.92
N SER A 192 -4.60 -30.82 12.52
CA SER A 192 -5.90 -30.70 13.19
C SER A 192 -6.04 -29.44 14.06
N GLY A 193 -5.07 -29.17 14.93
CA GLY A 193 -5.10 -27.99 15.81
C GLY A 193 -5.09 -26.65 15.07
N GLN A 194 -4.38 -26.56 13.93
CA GLN A 194 -4.38 -25.34 13.12
C GLN A 194 -5.67 -25.19 12.32
N LEU A 195 -6.21 -26.30 11.82
CA LEU A 195 -7.50 -26.34 11.12
C LEU A 195 -8.67 -25.95 12.05
N MET A 196 -8.70 -26.45 13.28
CA MET A 196 -9.72 -26.03 14.27
C MET A 196 -9.63 -24.55 14.61
N ARG A 197 -8.41 -24.01 14.69
CA ARG A 197 -8.20 -22.58 14.90
C ARG A 197 -8.73 -21.76 13.71
N SER A 198 -8.51 -22.24 12.49
CA SER A 198 -9.07 -21.63 11.29
C SER A 198 -10.60 -21.65 11.32
N ALA A 199 -11.18 -22.82 11.59
CA ALA A 199 -12.63 -23.02 11.73
C ALA A 199 -13.25 -22.06 12.75
N ALA A 200 -12.64 -21.96 13.95
CA ALA A 200 -13.13 -21.12 15.04
C ALA A 200 -13.06 -19.62 14.78
N SER A 201 -12.15 -19.18 13.91
CA SER A 201 -11.92 -17.76 13.60
C SER A 201 -12.46 -17.31 12.25
N ALA A 202 -13.01 -18.24 11.45
CA ALA A 202 -13.46 -18.00 10.08
C ALA A 202 -14.45 -16.83 9.95
N SER A 203 -15.32 -16.66 10.96
CA SER A 203 -16.24 -15.52 11.04
C SER A 203 -15.53 -14.33 11.72
N SER A 204 -15.21 -13.29 10.97
CA SER A 204 -14.54 -12.07 11.48
C SER A 204 -15.52 -11.14 12.19
N THR A 205 -15.13 -10.61 13.35
CA THR A 205 -15.88 -9.58 14.12
C THR A 205 -15.65 -8.15 13.64
N GLY A 206 -14.77 -7.93 12.64
CA GLY A 206 -14.41 -6.60 12.13
C GLY A 206 -14.97 -6.27 10.75
N LYS A 207 -15.05 -4.97 10.42
CA LYS A 207 -15.49 -4.46 9.09
C LYS A 207 -14.51 -4.73 7.94
N GLY A 208 -13.31 -5.23 8.25
CA GLY A 208 -12.26 -5.51 7.27
C GLY A 208 -12.28 -6.96 6.76
N PRO A 209 -11.56 -7.26 5.67
CA PRO A 209 -11.37 -8.63 5.22
C PRO A 209 -10.75 -9.48 6.34
N HIS A 210 -11.26 -10.70 6.52
CA HIS A 210 -10.74 -11.65 7.51
C HIS A 210 -9.24 -11.91 7.27
N VAL A 211 -8.42 -11.82 8.31
CA VAL A 211 -6.98 -12.08 8.22
C VAL A 211 -6.66 -13.35 8.98
N HIS A 212 -6.11 -14.35 8.30
CA HIS A 212 -5.69 -15.61 8.91
C HIS A 212 -4.27 -15.97 8.50
N ARG A 213 -3.58 -16.70 9.39
CA ARG A 213 -2.19 -17.09 9.14
C ARG A 213 -2.15 -18.26 8.18
N LYS A 214 -1.15 -18.26 7.29
CA LYS A 214 -0.81 -19.43 6.48
C LYS A 214 -0.39 -20.58 7.41
N LEU A 215 -0.74 -21.82 7.05
CA LEU A 215 -0.45 -23.05 7.81
C LEU A 215 1.03 -23.47 7.74
N ASP A 216 1.93 -22.54 8.02
CA ASP A 216 3.36 -22.76 8.09
C ASP A 216 4.02 -21.75 9.05
N ASN A 217 5.35 -21.78 9.14
CA ASN A 217 6.14 -20.89 10.00
C ASN A 217 6.77 -19.73 9.22
N THR A 218 6.24 -19.39 8.03
CA THR A 218 6.78 -18.28 7.20
C THR A 218 6.32 -16.90 7.66
N GLN A 219 5.38 -16.84 8.62
CA GLN A 219 4.74 -15.63 9.15
C GLN A 219 3.80 -14.91 8.18
N PHE A 220 3.63 -15.41 6.95
CA PHE A 220 2.66 -14.83 6.03
C PHE A 220 1.21 -15.06 6.50
N SER A 221 0.37 -14.06 6.24
CA SER A 221 -1.07 -14.12 6.47
C SER A 221 -1.84 -13.85 5.18
N TYR A 222 -2.99 -14.49 5.03
CA TYR A 222 -3.95 -14.18 4.00
C TYR A 222 -4.86 -13.04 4.45
N SER A 223 -5.14 -12.10 3.55
CA SER A 223 -6.15 -11.07 3.71
C SER A 223 -7.35 -11.40 2.83
N GLY A 224 -8.40 -11.94 3.43
CA GLY A 224 -9.54 -12.56 2.77
C GLY A 224 -9.41 -14.08 2.78
N ARG A 225 -10.09 -14.74 1.85
CA ARG A 225 -10.01 -16.19 1.66
C ARG A 225 -8.71 -16.59 0.94
N SER A 226 -8.13 -17.73 1.32
CA SER A 226 -6.95 -18.28 0.67
C SER A 226 -7.27 -19.05 -0.62
N TYR A 227 -8.49 -19.58 -0.76
CA TYR A 227 -8.94 -20.39 -1.91
C TYR A 227 -8.01 -21.57 -2.26
N GLY A 228 -7.19 -22.06 -1.32
CA GLY A 228 -6.23 -23.11 -1.62
C GLY A 228 -5.00 -22.69 -2.43
N VAL A 229 -4.72 -21.39 -2.60
CA VAL A 229 -3.59 -20.87 -3.40
C VAL A 229 -2.58 -20.06 -2.58
N GLY A 230 -1.45 -19.71 -3.19
CA GLY A 230 -0.44 -18.83 -2.60
C GLY A 230 0.56 -19.52 -1.67
N ALA A 231 0.58 -20.85 -1.64
CA ALA A 231 1.59 -21.62 -0.93
C ALA A 231 3.06 -21.31 -1.31
N PRO A 232 3.41 -20.97 -2.56
CA PRO A 232 4.79 -20.62 -2.92
C PRO A 232 5.41 -19.47 -2.12
N ALA A 233 4.58 -18.56 -1.57
CA ALA A 233 5.04 -17.43 -0.78
C ALA A 233 5.93 -17.88 0.39
N ALA A 234 7.15 -17.35 0.44
CA ALA A 234 8.23 -17.72 1.35
C ALA A 234 8.70 -19.19 1.36
N LEU A 235 8.10 -20.08 0.55
CA LEU A 235 8.56 -21.47 0.40
C LEU A 235 9.54 -21.61 -0.77
N THR A 236 9.15 -21.19 -1.96
CA THR A 236 9.91 -21.37 -3.20
C THR A 236 10.29 -20.05 -3.88
N ASP A 237 9.91 -18.92 -3.31
CA ASP A 237 10.15 -17.57 -3.84
C ASP A 237 11.58 -17.02 -3.63
N ARG A 238 12.54 -17.85 -3.20
CA ARG A 238 13.90 -17.42 -2.82
C ARG A 238 14.61 -16.62 -3.91
N SER A 239 14.37 -16.93 -5.18
CA SER A 239 14.90 -16.18 -6.32
C SER A 239 14.45 -14.72 -6.35
N ILE A 240 13.23 -14.45 -5.86
CA ILE A 240 12.61 -13.13 -5.79
C ILE A 240 12.92 -12.48 -4.44
N SER A 241 12.66 -13.18 -3.34
CA SER A 241 12.79 -12.67 -1.97
C SER A 241 14.25 -12.43 -1.53
N SER A 242 15.24 -13.01 -2.21
CA SER A 242 16.67 -12.72 -1.96
C SER A 242 17.08 -11.29 -2.33
N ASN A 243 16.27 -10.56 -3.09
CA ASN A 243 16.52 -9.17 -3.40
C ASN A 243 15.78 -8.25 -2.41
N ASN A 244 16.53 -7.62 -1.52
CA ASN A 244 16.01 -6.70 -0.49
C ASN A 244 15.26 -5.46 -1.05
N GLN A 245 15.33 -5.22 -2.36
CA GLN A 245 14.60 -4.13 -3.01
C GLN A 245 13.20 -4.55 -3.46
N VAL A 246 12.84 -5.82 -3.38
CA VAL A 246 11.53 -6.30 -3.80
C VAL A 246 10.48 -5.91 -2.75
N ALA A 247 9.47 -5.19 -3.21
CA ALA A 247 8.30 -4.83 -2.42
C ALA A 247 7.30 -5.99 -2.31
N GLY A 248 7.15 -6.74 -3.39
CA GLY A 248 6.19 -7.81 -3.51
C GLY A 248 6.18 -8.38 -4.92
N TYR A 249 5.33 -9.36 -5.18
CA TYR A 249 5.19 -9.92 -6.51
C TYR A 249 3.77 -10.45 -6.73
N TRP A 250 3.47 -10.70 -7.99
CA TRP A 250 2.16 -10.99 -8.51
C TRP A 250 2.28 -12.18 -9.47
N HIS A 251 1.49 -13.24 -9.26
CA HIS A 251 1.48 -14.42 -10.13
C HIS A 251 0.09 -15.08 -10.20
N GLN A 252 -0.09 -15.91 -11.22
CA GLN A 252 -1.33 -16.64 -11.45
C GLN A 252 -1.17 -18.12 -11.07
N GLU A 253 -2.23 -18.68 -10.50
CA GLU A 253 -2.27 -20.06 -10.05
C GLU A 253 -3.66 -20.66 -10.27
N THR A 254 -3.77 -21.89 -10.78
CA THR A 254 -5.06 -22.57 -11.02
C THR A 254 -5.45 -23.47 -9.85
N ARG A 255 -6.66 -23.31 -9.31
CA ARG A 255 -7.20 -24.13 -8.20
C ARG A 255 -8.70 -24.31 -8.26
N TYR A 256 -9.25 -25.08 -7.33
CA TYR A 256 -10.68 -25.16 -7.13
C TYR A 256 -11.18 -24.01 -6.27
N LEU A 257 -12.15 -23.28 -6.78
CA LEU A 257 -12.97 -22.39 -5.99
C LEU A 257 -13.98 -23.27 -5.23
N THR A 258 -13.77 -23.41 -3.93
CA THR A 258 -14.66 -24.13 -3.03
C THR A 258 -15.87 -23.27 -2.69
N SER A 259 -17.06 -23.76 -3.02
CA SER A 259 -18.35 -23.23 -2.58
C SER A 259 -19.02 -24.26 -1.68
N VAL A 260 -19.37 -23.84 -0.48
CA VAL A 260 -20.07 -24.70 0.49
C VAL A 260 -21.45 -24.14 0.74
N ILE A 261 -22.47 -24.97 0.57
CA ILE A 261 -23.86 -24.62 0.83
C ILE A 261 -24.33 -25.49 1.99
N CYS A 262 -24.82 -24.88 3.06
CA CYS A 262 -25.28 -25.59 4.26
C CYS A 262 -26.79 -25.50 4.39
N MET A 263 -27.43 -26.60 4.81
CA MET A 263 -28.85 -26.65 5.12
C MET A 263 -29.14 -27.57 6.31
N TYR A 264 -30.26 -27.36 6.98
CA TYR A 264 -30.83 -28.37 7.87
C TYR A 264 -31.67 -29.33 7.05
N ASN A 265 -31.36 -30.62 7.13
CA ASN A 265 -32.10 -31.67 6.46
C ASN A 265 -32.42 -32.80 7.42
N THR A 266 -33.62 -32.75 8.01
CA THR A 266 -34.12 -33.77 8.94
C THR A 266 -34.39 -35.12 8.27
N SER A 267 -34.44 -35.18 6.94
CA SER A 267 -34.57 -36.44 6.19
C SER A 267 -33.26 -37.21 6.04
N SER A 268 -32.15 -36.69 6.59
CA SER A 268 -30.86 -37.36 6.54
C SER A 268 -30.88 -38.69 7.31
N ASN A 269 -30.45 -39.78 6.68
CA ASN A 269 -30.31 -41.08 7.34
C ASN A 269 -28.97 -41.22 8.14
N PHE A 270 -28.25 -40.12 8.36
CA PHE A 270 -27.02 -40.11 9.16
C PHE A 270 -27.37 -39.77 10.61
N VAL A 271 -27.32 -40.78 11.49
CA VAL A 271 -27.75 -40.68 12.89
C VAL A 271 -26.71 -41.28 13.82
N LEU A 272 -26.67 -40.78 15.07
CA LEU A 272 -25.91 -41.41 16.13
C LEU A 272 -26.73 -42.56 16.71
N SER A 273 -26.13 -43.76 16.77
CA SER A 273 -26.69 -44.91 17.46
C SER A 273 -25.81 -45.32 18.64
N GLU A 274 -26.39 -46.07 19.57
CA GLU A 274 -25.61 -46.81 20.57
C GLU A 274 -24.66 -47.81 19.87
N PRO A 275 -23.63 -48.32 20.57
CA PRO A 275 -22.68 -49.25 19.98
C PRO A 275 -23.42 -50.45 19.41
N VAL A 276 -23.44 -50.57 18.08
CA VAL A 276 -24.06 -51.70 17.39
C VAL A 276 -22.96 -52.67 17.00
N ASN A 277 -23.13 -53.95 17.28
CA ASN A 277 -22.29 -55.00 16.69
C ASN A 277 -22.43 -54.91 15.17
N ASP A 278 -21.31 -54.90 14.43
CA ASP A 278 -21.22 -54.68 12.99
C ASP A 278 -22.46 -55.14 12.22
N VAL A 279 -23.32 -54.19 11.85
CA VAL A 279 -24.48 -54.46 11.02
C VAL A 279 -23.99 -54.56 9.59
N GLU A 280 -24.11 -55.74 8.98
CA GLU A 280 -23.76 -55.96 7.59
C GLU A 280 -24.51 -54.97 6.67
N GLY A 281 -23.77 -54.07 6.02
CA GLY A 281 -24.27 -53.24 4.92
C GLY A 281 -24.37 -51.74 5.17
N ALA A 282 -24.26 -51.25 6.41
CA ALA A 282 -24.24 -49.81 6.70
C ALA A 282 -22.80 -49.29 6.85
N GLU A 283 -22.49 -48.13 6.25
CA GLU A 283 -21.23 -47.42 6.53
C GLU A 283 -21.30 -46.82 7.95
N CYS A 284 -20.63 -47.46 8.91
CA CYS A 284 -20.55 -47.02 10.29
C CYS A 284 -19.18 -46.41 10.59
N SER A 285 -19.15 -45.36 11.41
CA SER A 285 -17.93 -44.79 11.99
C SER A 285 -18.03 -44.83 13.51
N ASN A 286 -16.94 -45.26 14.15
CA ASN A 286 -16.88 -45.36 15.61
C ASN A 286 -16.32 -44.07 16.22
N TYR A 287 -17.06 -43.51 17.18
CA TYR A 287 -16.69 -42.30 17.90
C TYR A 287 -16.45 -42.62 19.37
N ILE A 288 -15.35 -42.12 19.92
CA ILE A 288 -15.01 -42.34 21.33
C ILE A 288 -15.47 -41.14 22.14
N GLY A 289 -16.31 -41.38 23.15
CA GLY A 289 -16.78 -40.37 24.11
C GLY A 289 -17.10 -40.98 25.47
N HIS A 290 -17.09 -40.16 26.53
CA HIS A 290 -17.59 -40.56 27.86
C HIS A 290 -19.08 -40.86 27.80
N ASP A 291 -19.81 -40.03 27.05
CA ASP A 291 -21.22 -40.21 26.72
C ASP A 291 -21.45 -39.84 25.24
N GLY A 292 -22.60 -40.27 24.71
CA GLY A 292 -23.04 -39.88 23.37
C GLY A 292 -23.46 -38.41 23.26
N LYS A 293 -23.49 -37.65 24.37
CA LYS A 293 -24.07 -36.30 24.42
C LYS A 293 -23.14 -35.24 23.85
N ALA A 294 -21.83 -35.40 24.04
CA ALA A 294 -20.82 -34.46 23.57
C ALA A 294 -20.24 -34.79 22.18
N ILE A 295 -20.80 -35.78 21.47
CA ILE A 295 -20.30 -36.22 20.17
C ILE A 295 -20.78 -35.29 19.06
N VAL A 296 -19.88 -34.94 18.15
CA VAL A 296 -20.20 -34.37 16.84
C VAL A 296 -19.59 -35.33 15.84
N ALA A 297 -20.45 -36.05 15.11
CA ALA A 297 -20.08 -36.98 14.07
C ALA A 297 -20.25 -36.32 12.71
N ILE A 298 -19.31 -36.57 11.81
CA ILE A 298 -19.33 -36.06 10.45
C ILE A 298 -19.22 -37.24 9.49
N GLY A 299 -20.27 -37.47 8.71
CA GLY A 299 -20.30 -38.45 7.64
C GLY A 299 -20.07 -37.78 6.30
N VAL A 300 -19.30 -38.42 5.41
CA VAL A 300 -19.06 -37.93 4.06
C VAL A 300 -19.60 -38.93 3.07
N ALA A 301 -20.54 -38.51 2.24
CA ALA A 301 -21.04 -39.33 1.14
C ALA A 301 -20.34 -38.92 -0.17
N CYS A 302 -19.76 -39.91 -0.83
CA CYS A 302 -19.16 -39.76 -2.15
C CYS A 302 -19.96 -40.59 -3.17
N SER A 303 -20.29 -39.98 -4.30
CA SER A 303 -20.82 -40.69 -5.46
C SER A 303 -19.91 -40.45 -6.65
N ASP A 304 -19.60 -41.50 -7.39
CA ASP A 304 -18.86 -41.39 -8.66
C ASP A 304 -19.70 -40.72 -9.75
N ARG A 305 -21.03 -40.73 -9.60
CA ARG A 305 -21.98 -40.14 -10.57
C ARG A 305 -22.25 -38.66 -10.32
N SER A 306 -22.09 -38.19 -9.07
CA SER A 306 -22.32 -36.79 -8.72
C SER A 306 -21.00 -36.02 -8.62
N PRO A 307 -20.90 -34.84 -9.27
CA PRO A 307 -19.75 -33.96 -9.07
C PRO A 307 -19.71 -33.36 -7.67
N GLY A 308 -20.89 -33.16 -7.05
CA GLY A 308 -21.04 -32.62 -5.70
C GLY A 308 -20.59 -33.63 -4.64
N ARG A 309 -20.04 -33.10 -3.55
CA ARG A 309 -19.67 -33.90 -2.37
C ARG A 309 -20.57 -33.50 -1.23
N TYR A 310 -21.11 -34.50 -0.53
CA TYR A 310 -22.04 -34.26 0.56
C TYR A 310 -21.39 -34.61 1.89
N LEU A 311 -21.60 -33.76 2.87
CA LEU A 311 -21.20 -33.97 4.25
C LEU A 311 -22.44 -33.82 5.12
N ALA A 312 -22.62 -34.71 6.09
CA ALA A 312 -23.71 -34.67 7.04
C ALA A 312 -23.16 -34.66 8.47
N ILE A 313 -23.82 -33.95 9.37
CA ILE A 313 -23.45 -33.90 10.79
C ILE A 313 -24.59 -34.46 11.62
N ALA A 314 -24.24 -35.41 12.49
CA ALA A 314 -25.10 -35.91 13.55
C ALA A 314 -24.46 -35.59 14.90
N THR A 315 -25.26 -35.09 15.85
CA THR A 315 -24.71 -34.61 17.12
C THR A 315 -25.49 -35.12 18.33
N GLY A 316 -24.78 -35.26 19.45
CA GLY A 316 -25.40 -35.46 20.75
C GLY A 316 -26.09 -34.21 21.29
N GLU A 317 -26.76 -34.37 22.44
CA GLU A 317 -27.57 -33.34 23.11
C GLU A 317 -26.83 -32.01 23.30
N ALA A 318 -25.53 -32.04 23.64
CA ALA A 318 -24.73 -30.86 23.93
C ALA A 318 -24.51 -29.94 22.71
N TYR A 319 -24.57 -30.50 21.50
CA TYR A 319 -24.41 -29.76 20.23
C TYR A 319 -25.64 -29.90 19.33
N SER A 320 -26.82 -30.11 19.92
CA SER A 320 -28.09 -30.33 19.21
C SER A 320 -28.43 -29.29 18.14
N PHE A 321 -27.95 -28.06 18.26
CA PHE A 321 -28.10 -27.01 17.25
C PHE A 321 -27.40 -27.31 15.92
N LEU A 322 -26.46 -28.26 15.89
CA LEU A 322 -25.76 -28.73 14.68
C LEU A 322 -26.40 -30.00 14.08
N ASN A 323 -27.38 -30.59 14.78
CA ASN A 323 -27.94 -31.86 14.39
C ASN A 323 -28.66 -31.77 13.04
N SER A 324 -28.55 -32.82 12.22
CA SER A 324 -29.17 -32.88 10.89
C SER A 324 -28.71 -31.76 9.95
N THR A 325 -27.49 -31.23 10.14
CA THR A 325 -26.91 -30.30 9.17
C THR A 325 -26.27 -31.05 8.01
N GLN A 326 -26.49 -30.58 6.79
CA GLN A 326 -25.91 -31.12 5.56
C GLN A 326 -25.21 -30.02 4.78
N TYR A 327 -24.16 -30.41 4.08
CA TYR A 327 -23.32 -29.54 3.28
C TYR A 327 -23.20 -30.12 1.88
N GLU A 328 -23.35 -29.26 0.89
CA GLU A 328 -22.95 -29.53 -0.48
C GLU A 328 -21.66 -28.75 -0.77
N PHE A 329 -20.61 -29.48 -1.13
CA PHE A 329 -19.36 -28.90 -1.62
C PHE A 329 -19.35 -28.94 -3.14
N ASP A 330 -19.22 -27.77 -3.75
CA ASP A 330 -18.93 -27.60 -5.16
C ASP A 330 -17.51 -27.06 -5.34
N PHE A 331 -16.77 -27.66 -6.28
CA PHE A 331 -15.38 -27.35 -6.57
C PHE A 331 -15.25 -26.97 -8.05
N THR A 332 -15.17 -25.67 -8.31
CA THR A 332 -15.09 -25.14 -9.68
C THR A 332 -13.64 -24.78 -10.04
N PRO A 333 -13.01 -25.40 -11.06
CA PRO A 333 -11.66 -25.04 -11.46
C PRO A 333 -11.60 -23.57 -11.92
N THR A 334 -10.73 -22.79 -11.28
CA THR A 334 -10.64 -21.35 -11.41
C THR A 334 -9.17 -20.91 -11.42
N LEU A 335 -8.85 -19.96 -12.28
CA LEU A 335 -7.59 -19.24 -12.31
C LEU A 335 -7.65 -18.11 -11.27
N PHE A 336 -6.70 -18.13 -10.35
CA PHE A 336 -6.57 -17.14 -9.30
C PHE A 336 -5.43 -16.19 -9.54
N ASN A 337 -5.69 -14.97 -9.11
CA ASN A 337 -4.71 -13.96 -8.92
C ASN A 337 -4.22 -13.90 -7.47
N VAL A 338 -3.01 -14.44 -7.23
CA VAL A 338 -2.23 -14.25 -6.01
C VAL A 338 -1.25 -13.05 -6.06
N THR A 339 -1.50 -12.07 -5.19
CA THR A 339 -0.63 -10.91 -4.94
C THR A 339 0.04 -11.06 -3.57
N ILE A 340 1.36 -10.90 -3.52
CA ILE A 340 2.17 -11.08 -2.32
C ILE A 340 2.86 -9.75 -2.00
N ASP A 341 2.63 -9.24 -0.80
CA ASP A 341 3.38 -8.13 -0.22
C ASP A 341 4.42 -8.70 0.75
N ILE A 342 5.70 -8.60 0.37
CA ILE A 342 6.80 -9.14 1.17
C ILE A 342 7.04 -8.26 2.41
N GLY A 343 6.83 -6.94 2.30
CA GLY A 343 7.05 -6.02 3.41
C GLY A 343 6.03 -6.20 4.54
N ASN A 344 4.75 -6.38 4.17
CA ASN A 344 3.66 -6.60 5.12
C ASN A 344 3.40 -8.08 5.41
N GLN A 345 4.16 -9.02 4.80
CA GLN A 345 3.95 -10.46 4.90
C GLN A 345 2.49 -10.88 4.62
N ASN A 346 1.87 -10.24 3.62
CA ASN A 346 0.45 -10.40 3.32
C ASN A 346 0.23 -11.04 1.95
N ILE A 347 -0.74 -11.94 1.86
CA ILE A 347 -1.17 -12.63 0.64
C ILE A 347 -2.61 -12.24 0.36
N THR A 348 -2.84 -11.67 -0.82
CA THR A 348 -4.20 -11.33 -1.30
C THR A 348 -4.51 -12.12 -2.56
N VAL A 349 -5.64 -12.82 -2.52
CA VAL A 349 -6.08 -13.73 -3.58
C VAL A 349 -7.38 -13.21 -4.19
N ARG A 350 -7.49 -13.25 -5.52
CA ARG A 350 -8.72 -12.89 -6.25
C ARG A 350 -9.01 -13.90 -7.36
N PRO A 351 -10.22 -14.45 -7.47
CA PRO A 351 -10.60 -15.26 -8.63
C PRO A 351 -10.64 -14.40 -9.90
N THR A 352 -10.22 -14.96 -11.04
CA THR A 352 -10.13 -14.24 -12.31
C THR A 352 -11.02 -14.83 -13.39
N ALA A 353 -10.89 -16.13 -13.68
CA ALA A 353 -11.62 -16.81 -14.74
C ALA A 353 -11.74 -18.30 -14.42
N THR A 354 -12.75 -18.98 -14.94
CA THR A 354 -12.82 -20.45 -14.88
C THR A 354 -11.71 -21.07 -15.72
N SER A 355 -11.17 -22.21 -15.28
CA SER A 355 -10.10 -22.93 -15.98
C SER A 355 -10.57 -24.34 -16.38
N ARG A 356 -9.80 -24.99 -17.26
CA ARG A 356 -9.98 -26.43 -17.50
C ARG A 356 -9.68 -27.19 -16.20
N ASP A 357 -10.45 -28.24 -15.95
CA ASP A 357 -10.21 -29.12 -14.79
C ASP A 357 -8.84 -29.79 -14.91
N PHE A 358 -7.99 -29.55 -13.91
CA PHE A 358 -6.62 -30.06 -13.86
C PHE A 358 -6.50 -31.39 -13.11
N ASN A 359 -7.55 -31.82 -12.40
CA ASN A 359 -7.65 -33.13 -11.77
C ASN A 359 -9.04 -33.72 -12.04
N PRO A 360 -9.27 -34.23 -13.27
CA PRO A 360 -10.57 -34.78 -13.66
C PRO A 360 -10.96 -36.04 -12.87
N GLN A 361 -9.99 -36.75 -12.27
CA GLN A 361 -10.22 -37.87 -11.36
C GLN A 361 -10.80 -37.41 -10.02
N ARG A 362 -10.74 -36.11 -9.70
CA ARG A 362 -11.30 -35.50 -8.48
C ARG A 362 -10.73 -36.10 -7.20
N ASN A 363 -9.51 -36.63 -7.24
CA ASN A 363 -8.86 -37.20 -6.07
C ASN A 363 -8.63 -36.13 -5.00
N ILE A 364 -8.20 -34.93 -5.38
CA ILE A 364 -7.95 -33.84 -4.42
C ILE A 364 -9.22 -33.46 -3.67
N THR A 365 -10.32 -33.24 -4.40
CA THR A 365 -11.58 -32.80 -3.80
C THR A 365 -12.19 -33.90 -2.93
N ARG A 366 -12.07 -35.17 -3.35
CA ARG A 366 -12.45 -36.34 -2.54
C ARG A 366 -11.67 -36.37 -1.22
N ILE A 367 -10.34 -36.29 -1.28
CA ILE A 367 -9.49 -36.37 -0.08
C ILE A 367 -9.75 -35.21 0.87
N VAL A 368 -9.91 -33.98 0.38
CA VAL A 368 -10.20 -32.80 1.21
C VAL A 368 -11.51 -32.98 1.99
N VAL A 369 -12.60 -33.40 1.33
CA VAL A 369 -13.87 -33.60 2.04
C VAL A 369 -13.79 -34.77 3.00
N ARG A 370 -13.11 -35.87 2.62
CA ARG A 370 -12.87 -37.04 3.49
C ARG A 370 -12.10 -36.70 4.77
N GLN A 371 -11.24 -35.67 4.76
CA GLN A 371 -10.54 -35.24 5.98
C GLN A 371 -11.48 -34.81 7.10
N PHE A 372 -12.69 -34.31 6.80
CA PHE A 372 -13.63 -33.90 7.84
C PHE A 372 -14.14 -35.10 8.64
N GLU A 373 -14.48 -36.21 7.98
CA GLU A 373 -14.88 -37.47 8.63
C GLU A 373 -13.75 -38.02 9.50
N LEU A 374 -12.55 -38.13 8.93
CA LEU A 374 -11.37 -38.64 9.65
C LEU A 374 -11.04 -37.81 10.89
N MET A 375 -11.08 -36.49 10.76
CA MET A 375 -10.89 -35.61 11.89
C MET A 375 -12.02 -35.77 12.91
N SER A 376 -13.27 -35.94 12.49
CA SER A 376 -14.41 -36.05 13.42
C SER A 376 -14.28 -37.29 14.31
N ASN A 377 -13.80 -38.39 13.74
CA ASN A 377 -13.56 -39.65 14.46
C ASN A 377 -12.50 -39.46 15.56
N ASP A 378 -11.41 -38.74 15.27
CA ASP A 378 -10.28 -38.57 16.19
C ASP A 378 -10.42 -37.39 17.18
N MET A 379 -11.16 -36.34 16.80
CA MET A 379 -11.19 -35.07 17.52
C MET A 379 -12.31 -34.98 18.57
N THR A 380 -13.00 -36.08 18.83
CA THR A 380 -13.92 -36.22 19.95
C THR A 380 -13.10 -36.54 21.20
N LYS A 381 -12.97 -35.59 22.13
CA LYS A 381 -12.41 -35.87 23.45
C LYS A 381 -13.49 -36.51 24.31
N ILE A 382 -13.04 -37.21 25.36
CA ILE A 382 -13.89 -37.87 26.36
C ILE A 382 -15.10 -37.02 26.77
N TYR A 383 -14.97 -35.70 26.95
CA TYR A 383 -16.07 -34.84 27.43
C TYR A 383 -16.58 -33.77 26.45
N VAL A 384 -15.88 -33.52 25.34
CA VAL A 384 -16.13 -32.33 24.49
C VAL A 384 -15.71 -32.64 23.05
N SER A 385 -16.51 -32.21 22.06
CA SER A 385 -16.10 -32.23 20.66
C SER A 385 -15.33 -30.97 20.30
N LEU A 386 -14.09 -31.13 19.79
CA LEU A 386 -13.30 -29.99 19.31
C LEU A 386 -13.95 -29.33 18.08
N PHE A 387 -14.64 -30.12 17.24
CA PHE A 387 -15.44 -29.59 16.13
C PHE A 387 -16.63 -28.76 16.65
N GLY A 388 -17.36 -29.31 17.63
CA GLY A 388 -18.49 -28.61 18.24
C GLY A 388 -18.10 -27.25 18.78
N GLU A 389 -17.00 -27.17 19.54
CA GLU A 389 -16.47 -25.90 20.07
C GLU A 389 -15.98 -24.94 18.97
N ALA A 390 -15.26 -25.46 17.96
CA ALA A 390 -14.76 -24.62 16.87
C ALA A 390 -15.91 -24.01 16.05
N PHE A 391 -16.91 -24.82 15.70
CA PHE A 391 -18.10 -24.34 15.00
C PHE A 391 -18.89 -23.35 15.85
N ASN A 392 -19.13 -23.66 17.13
CA ASN A 392 -19.81 -22.75 18.05
C ASN A 392 -19.09 -21.39 18.14
N SER A 393 -17.76 -21.38 18.24
CA SER A 393 -16.96 -20.14 18.24
C SER A 393 -17.20 -19.29 16.99
N SER A 394 -17.21 -19.90 15.80
CA SER A 394 -17.48 -19.18 14.55
C SER A 394 -18.90 -18.65 14.46
N ILE A 395 -19.89 -19.43 14.90
CA ILE A 395 -21.30 -19.03 14.95
C ILE A 395 -21.46 -17.80 15.86
N VAL A 396 -20.88 -17.84 17.06
CA VAL A 396 -20.89 -16.71 17.99
C VAL A 396 -20.20 -15.49 17.38
N ALA A 397 -19.05 -15.67 16.73
CA ALA A 397 -18.33 -14.58 16.08
C ALA A 397 -19.13 -13.95 14.91
N TYR A 398 -19.86 -14.77 14.14
CA TYR A 398 -20.77 -14.30 13.10
C TYR A 398 -21.95 -13.50 13.70
N LYS A 399 -22.57 -14.00 14.77
CA LYS A 399 -23.63 -13.27 15.50
C LYS A 399 -23.14 -11.88 15.93
N MET A 400 -21.93 -11.79 16.49
CA MET A 400 -21.33 -10.54 16.95
C MET A 400 -20.98 -9.60 15.79
N SER A 401 -20.43 -10.12 14.69
CA SER A 401 -20.04 -9.31 13.53
C SER A 401 -21.24 -8.71 12.81
N ARG A 402 -22.30 -9.49 12.63
CA ARG A 402 -23.54 -9.05 12.00
C ARG A 402 -24.28 -8.04 12.86
N ALA A 403 -24.36 -8.28 14.18
CA ALA A 403 -24.94 -7.32 15.13
C ALA A 403 -24.26 -5.95 15.10
N SER A 404 -22.95 -5.90 14.80
CA SER A 404 -22.21 -4.65 14.65
C SER A 404 -22.37 -3.96 13.28
N SER A 405 -22.82 -4.71 12.26
CA SER A 405 -22.82 -4.27 10.86
C SER A 405 -24.21 -3.95 10.30
N SER A 406 -25.25 -4.67 10.71
CA SER A 406 -26.64 -4.42 10.35
C SER A 406 -27.55 -4.48 11.57
N ARG A 407 -28.63 -3.70 11.55
CA ARG A 407 -29.71 -3.74 12.55
C ARG A 407 -30.83 -4.72 12.19
N ASP A 408 -30.75 -5.37 11.04
CA ASP A 408 -31.79 -6.29 10.58
C ASP A 408 -31.82 -7.53 11.50
N PRO A 409 -32.98 -7.91 12.03
CA PRO A 409 -33.11 -9.12 12.82
C PRO A 409 -32.82 -10.34 11.93
N PHE A 410 -32.01 -11.28 12.44
CA PHE A 410 -31.70 -12.54 11.78
C PHE A 410 -32.05 -13.71 12.71
N THR A 411 -32.39 -14.87 12.14
CA THR A 411 -32.75 -16.05 12.93
C THR A 411 -31.51 -16.77 13.45
N GLU A 412 -31.66 -17.56 14.53
CA GLU A 412 -30.55 -18.35 15.06
C GLU A 412 -30.06 -19.41 14.07
N GLU A 413 -30.97 -19.95 13.27
CA GLU A 413 -30.69 -20.91 12.21
C GLU A 413 -29.81 -20.28 11.12
N GLU A 414 -30.14 -19.07 10.68
CA GLU A 414 -29.34 -18.34 9.67
C GLU A 414 -27.93 -18.08 10.19
N ALA A 415 -27.79 -17.68 11.45
CA ALA A 415 -26.48 -17.47 12.06
C ALA A 415 -25.68 -18.77 12.20
N THR A 416 -26.35 -19.87 12.55
CA THR A 416 -25.74 -21.19 12.67
C THR A 416 -25.22 -21.68 11.32
N LEU A 417 -26.08 -21.68 10.30
CA LEU A 417 -25.71 -22.10 8.94
C LEU A 417 -24.61 -21.22 8.33
N ALA A 418 -24.66 -19.90 8.53
CA ALA A 418 -23.63 -18.99 8.04
C ALA A 418 -22.28 -19.18 8.75
N GLY A 419 -22.29 -19.33 10.08
CA GLY A 419 -21.09 -19.62 10.86
C GLY A 419 -20.43 -20.94 10.44
N LEU A 420 -21.26 -21.99 10.24
CA LEU A 420 -20.82 -23.29 9.74
C LEU A 420 -20.25 -23.20 8.33
N THR A 421 -20.95 -22.52 7.41
CA THR A 421 -20.49 -22.29 6.03
C THR A 421 -19.10 -21.66 6.02
N ASN A 422 -18.90 -20.61 6.82
CA ASN A 422 -17.60 -19.93 6.90
C ASN A 422 -16.51 -20.85 7.45
N SER A 423 -16.80 -21.59 8.53
CA SER A 423 -15.84 -22.50 9.17
C SER A 423 -15.42 -23.64 8.27
N THR A 424 -16.37 -24.34 7.63
CA THR A 424 -16.08 -25.46 6.74
C THR A 424 -15.36 -24.99 5.48
N THR A 425 -15.76 -23.84 4.93
CA THR A 425 -15.07 -23.22 3.79
C THR A 425 -13.63 -22.85 4.14
N ALA A 426 -13.38 -22.22 5.29
CA ALA A 426 -12.03 -21.84 5.72
C ALA A 426 -11.14 -23.07 5.93
N MET A 427 -11.68 -24.12 6.57
CA MET A 427 -10.97 -25.39 6.72
C MET A 427 -10.62 -26.03 5.38
N ALA A 428 -11.57 -26.09 4.43
CA ALA A 428 -11.34 -26.67 3.12
C ALA A 428 -10.28 -25.89 2.34
N ASP A 429 -10.35 -24.55 2.35
CA ASP A 429 -9.34 -23.68 1.73
C ASP A 429 -7.95 -23.90 2.36
N ASP A 430 -7.86 -24.02 3.68
CA ASP A 430 -6.61 -24.27 4.40
C ASP A 430 -6.04 -25.67 4.17
N MET A 431 -6.89 -26.71 4.12
CA MET A 431 -6.49 -28.07 3.73
C MET A 431 -5.91 -28.08 2.32
N LEU A 432 -6.57 -27.40 1.37
CA LEU A 432 -6.05 -27.24 0.02
C LEU A 432 -4.67 -26.59 0.08
N VAL A 433 -4.50 -25.43 0.75
CA VAL A 433 -3.18 -24.77 0.92
C VAL A 433 -2.14 -25.71 1.53
N ALA A 434 -2.49 -26.52 2.54
CA ALA A 434 -1.59 -27.47 3.17
C ALA A 434 -1.12 -28.56 2.20
N TYR A 435 -2.02 -29.15 1.42
CA TYR A 435 -1.66 -30.10 0.35
C TYR A 435 -0.76 -29.44 -0.69
N THR A 436 -1.06 -28.20 -1.09
CA THR A 436 -0.23 -27.48 -2.06
C THR A 436 1.18 -27.21 -1.52
N SER A 437 1.31 -26.85 -0.24
CA SER A 437 2.59 -26.61 0.43
C SER A 437 3.39 -27.90 0.56
N THR A 438 2.70 -29.01 0.82
CA THR A 438 3.31 -30.35 0.91
C THR A 438 3.78 -30.84 -0.46
N GLN A 439 3.04 -30.59 -1.53
CA GLN A 439 3.49 -30.89 -2.90
C GLN A 439 4.78 -30.15 -3.26
N LEU A 440 4.92 -28.90 -2.84
CA LEU A 440 6.15 -28.12 -3.05
C LEU A 440 7.33 -28.64 -2.21
N MET A 441 7.09 -28.95 -0.94
CA MET A 441 8.17 -29.20 0.03
C MET A 441 8.60 -30.67 0.11
N ILE A 442 7.64 -31.60 0.01
CA ILE A 442 7.87 -33.05 0.08
C ILE A 442 7.89 -33.65 -1.32
N GLY A 443 6.81 -33.48 -2.08
CA GLY A 443 6.67 -34.05 -3.41
C GLY A 443 7.68 -33.49 -4.42
N ARG A 444 8.20 -32.28 -4.17
CA ARG A 444 9.06 -31.52 -5.11
C ARG A 444 8.44 -31.43 -6.51
N MET A 445 7.11 -31.40 -6.56
CA MET A 445 6.32 -31.31 -7.78
C MET A 445 5.99 -29.83 -8.03
N PHE A 446 6.67 -29.22 -8.98
CA PHE A 446 6.48 -27.81 -9.30
C PHE A 446 6.60 -27.52 -10.79
N THR A 447 5.88 -26.50 -11.24
CA THR A 447 6.00 -25.89 -12.56
C THR A 447 6.53 -24.46 -12.43
N GLN A 448 7.24 -23.97 -13.46
CA GLN A 448 7.74 -22.60 -13.44
C GLN A 448 6.70 -21.66 -14.02
N GLN A 449 6.26 -20.67 -13.23
CA GLN A 449 5.31 -19.66 -13.64
C GLN A 449 5.98 -18.27 -13.67
N PRO A 450 5.77 -17.47 -14.73
CA PRO A 450 6.23 -16.09 -14.75
C PRO A 450 5.47 -15.26 -13.70
N ALA A 451 6.24 -14.52 -12.90
CA ALA A 451 5.74 -13.59 -11.89
C ALA A 451 6.13 -12.15 -12.24
N ARG A 452 5.21 -11.20 -12.02
CA ARG A 452 5.56 -9.77 -12.08
C ARG A 452 6.03 -9.34 -10.70
N VAL A 453 7.26 -8.86 -10.62
CA VAL A 453 7.90 -8.48 -9.36
C VAL A 453 7.86 -6.97 -9.22
N TYR A 454 7.36 -6.47 -8.10
CA TYR A 454 7.39 -5.05 -7.76
C TYR A 454 8.66 -4.75 -7.00
N VAL A 455 9.48 -3.84 -7.53
CA VAL A 455 10.75 -3.43 -6.93
C VAL A 455 10.63 -1.97 -6.50
N TYR A 456 11.09 -1.65 -5.30
CA TYR A 456 11.23 -0.28 -4.83
C TYR A 456 12.30 0.44 -5.64
N VAL A 457 11.96 1.62 -6.14
CA VAL A 457 12.83 2.46 -6.94
C VAL A 457 12.81 3.89 -6.42
N LEU A 458 13.91 4.60 -6.60
CA LEU A 458 13.98 6.02 -6.31
C LEU A 458 13.59 6.79 -7.57
N GLN A 459 12.51 7.55 -7.51
CA GLN A 459 12.11 8.49 -8.55
C GLN A 459 12.59 9.90 -8.17
N PHE A 460 13.33 10.56 -9.04
CA PHE A 460 13.75 11.94 -8.81
C PHE A 460 12.74 12.93 -9.35
N GLY A 461 12.27 13.81 -8.47
CA GLY A 461 11.38 14.91 -8.82
C GLY A 461 9.93 14.51 -9.00
N GLN A 462 9.04 15.39 -8.55
CA GLN A 462 7.63 15.32 -8.86
C GLN A 462 7.36 16.06 -10.18
N PRO A 463 6.48 15.57 -11.07
CA PRO A 463 6.18 16.21 -12.34
C PRO A 463 5.88 17.72 -12.24
N GLY A 464 5.19 18.15 -11.18
CA GLY A 464 4.89 19.57 -10.94
C GLY A 464 6.14 20.45 -10.82
N TYR A 465 7.14 20.04 -10.04
CA TYR A 465 8.38 20.80 -9.89
C TYR A 465 9.23 20.77 -11.17
N ILE A 466 9.20 19.68 -11.93
CA ILE A 466 9.87 19.58 -13.23
C ILE A 466 9.35 20.65 -14.18
N TYR A 467 8.03 20.77 -14.32
CA TYR A 467 7.43 21.80 -15.19
C TYR A 467 7.70 23.21 -14.66
N ALA A 468 7.62 23.43 -13.34
CA ALA A 468 7.87 24.75 -12.75
C ALA A 468 9.31 25.24 -12.98
N VAL A 469 10.32 24.38 -12.74
CA VAL A 469 11.73 24.73 -13.00
C VAL A 469 11.96 24.97 -14.49
N PHE A 470 11.37 24.15 -15.37
CA PHE A 470 11.45 24.35 -16.81
C PHE A 470 10.85 25.70 -17.24
N SER A 471 9.65 26.04 -16.76
CA SER A 471 8.99 27.32 -17.03
C SER A 471 9.81 28.50 -16.49
N LEU A 472 10.37 28.39 -15.28
CA LEU A 472 11.22 29.44 -14.70
C LEU A 472 12.48 29.67 -15.55
N ASN A 473 13.17 28.61 -15.96
CA ASN A 473 14.33 28.69 -16.83
C ASN A 473 13.98 29.35 -18.17
N LEU A 474 12.86 28.97 -18.77
CA LEU A 474 12.37 29.56 -20.01
C LEU A 474 12.09 31.06 -19.85
N LEU A 475 11.42 31.47 -18.76
CA LEU A 475 11.13 32.88 -18.48
C LEU A 475 12.40 33.70 -18.27
N ILE A 476 13.40 33.16 -17.55
CA ILE A 476 14.69 33.83 -17.37
C ILE A 476 15.40 34.00 -18.70
N ILE A 477 15.45 32.96 -19.54
CA ILE A 477 16.07 33.04 -20.88
C ILE A 477 15.35 34.07 -21.74
N LEU A 478 14.02 34.08 -21.74
CA LEU A 478 13.22 35.08 -22.46
C LEU A 478 13.51 36.49 -21.95
N ALA A 479 13.61 36.69 -20.64
CA ALA A 479 13.98 37.98 -20.05
C ALA A 479 15.38 38.44 -20.47
N VAL A 480 16.37 37.52 -20.50
CA VAL A 480 17.72 37.80 -21.02
C VAL A 480 17.66 38.20 -22.49
N MET A 481 16.89 37.50 -23.32
CA MET A 481 16.75 37.80 -24.75
C MET A 481 16.07 39.16 -24.98
N VAL A 482 15.03 39.49 -24.22
CA VAL A 482 14.35 40.80 -24.27
C VAL A 482 15.32 41.91 -23.85
N GLU A 483 16.10 41.72 -22.78
CA GLU A 483 17.08 42.72 -22.35
C GLU A 483 18.25 42.87 -23.33
N ALA A 484 18.75 41.77 -23.88
CA ALA A 484 19.80 41.78 -24.89
C ALA A 484 19.33 42.48 -26.17
N THR A 485 18.11 42.23 -26.64
CA THR A 485 17.55 42.93 -27.80
C THR A 485 17.29 44.41 -27.51
N ARG A 486 16.74 44.75 -26.34
CA ARG A 486 16.50 46.14 -25.92
C ARG A 486 17.77 46.97 -25.82
N THR A 487 18.88 46.35 -25.42
CA THR A 487 20.18 47.01 -25.26
C THR A 487 21.08 46.90 -26.50
N TYR A 488 20.55 46.42 -27.63
CA TYR A 488 21.32 46.18 -28.87
C TYR A 488 22.56 45.30 -28.63
N GLY A 489 22.35 44.16 -27.99
CA GLY A 489 23.43 43.23 -27.63
C GLY A 489 24.36 43.80 -26.56
N TRP A 490 23.81 44.52 -25.59
CA TRP A 490 24.54 45.19 -24.51
C TRP A 490 25.41 46.38 -24.92
N SER A 491 25.51 46.69 -26.21
CA SER A 491 26.27 47.85 -26.71
C SER A 491 25.68 49.19 -26.26
N GLY A 492 24.37 49.25 -26.01
CA GLY A 492 23.67 50.44 -25.53
C GLY A 492 23.82 50.70 -24.03
N LEU A 493 24.52 49.86 -23.27
CA LEU A 493 24.83 50.16 -21.87
C LEU A 493 26.04 51.08 -21.81
N GLY A 494 25.84 52.28 -21.25
CA GLY A 494 26.93 53.19 -20.94
C GLY A 494 27.97 52.52 -20.03
N ARG A 495 29.23 52.98 -20.15
CA ARG A 495 30.36 52.46 -19.37
C ARG A 495 30.16 52.59 -17.86
N PHE A 496 29.39 53.58 -17.43
CA PHE A 496 29.12 53.89 -16.03
C PHE A 496 28.30 52.81 -15.33
N ASN A 497 28.84 52.31 -14.22
CA ASN A 497 28.18 51.39 -13.31
C ASN A 497 28.01 52.01 -11.92
N TYR A 498 26.78 52.36 -11.55
CA TYR A 498 26.51 52.90 -10.20
C TYR A 498 26.78 51.90 -9.06
N LEU A 499 26.94 50.61 -9.36
CA LEU A 499 27.36 49.59 -8.39
C LEU A 499 28.88 49.48 -8.24
N ASP A 500 29.66 50.06 -9.16
CA ASP A 500 31.11 50.12 -9.01
C ASP A 500 31.47 51.39 -8.21
N PRO A 501 32.03 51.26 -6.99
CA PRO A 501 32.42 52.42 -6.21
C PRO A 501 33.44 53.29 -6.95
N ARG A 502 34.24 52.74 -7.86
CA ARG A 502 35.19 53.52 -8.66
C ARG A 502 34.47 54.48 -9.59
N ASP A 503 33.48 53.99 -10.33
CA ASP A 503 32.69 54.82 -11.24
C ASP A 503 31.89 55.86 -10.47
N LEU A 504 31.35 55.50 -9.29
CA LEU A 504 30.61 56.42 -8.43
C LEU A 504 31.51 57.55 -7.88
N ILE A 505 32.73 57.21 -7.42
CA ILE A 505 33.69 58.20 -6.92
C ILE A 505 34.15 59.11 -8.06
N ILE A 506 34.45 58.56 -9.25
CA ILE A 506 34.83 59.36 -10.43
C ILE A 506 33.69 60.30 -10.81
N ALA A 507 32.45 59.82 -10.85
CA ALA A 507 31.29 60.63 -11.21
C ALA A 507 30.96 61.70 -10.16
N ALA A 508 31.15 61.39 -8.87
CA ALA A 508 30.99 62.34 -7.77
C ALA A 508 32.12 63.39 -7.74
N SER A 509 33.35 63.02 -8.07
CA SER A 509 34.50 63.92 -8.04
C SER A 509 34.45 65.01 -9.11
N ARG A 510 33.76 64.75 -10.23
CA ARG A 510 33.65 65.70 -11.35
C ARG A 510 32.81 66.94 -11.03
N ASP A 511 31.80 66.81 -10.17
CA ASP A 511 30.93 67.91 -9.72
C ASP A 511 30.94 68.04 -8.18
N GLY A 512 32.02 67.58 -7.53
CA GLY A 512 32.06 67.38 -6.07
C GLY A 512 31.86 68.64 -5.22
N ALA A 513 32.14 69.83 -5.76
CA ALA A 513 31.95 71.10 -5.05
C ALA A 513 30.47 71.40 -4.77
N GLU A 514 29.59 71.14 -5.75
CA GLU A 514 28.14 71.36 -5.59
C GLU A 514 27.50 70.31 -4.69
N ILE A 515 27.99 69.06 -4.74
CA ILE A 515 27.52 67.97 -3.88
C ILE A 515 27.93 68.22 -2.43
N ALA A 516 29.15 68.70 -2.19
CA ALA A 516 29.64 69.03 -0.86
C ALA A 516 28.82 70.17 -0.23
N GLU A 517 28.56 71.25 -0.99
CA GLU A 517 27.74 72.37 -0.53
C GLU A 517 26.30 71.94 -0.18
N ALA A 518 25.69 71.10 -1.02
CA ALA A 518 24.34 70.58 -0.77
C ALA A 518 24.28 69.58 0.40
N GLY A 519 25.36 68.82 0.63
CA GLY A 519 25.48 67.90 1.77
C GLY A 519 25.63 68.63 3.10
N ASP A 520 26.47 69.67 3.13
CA ASP A 520 26.69 70.49 4.34
C ASP A 520 25.39 71.18 4.79
N GLN A 521 24.59 71.70 3.85
CA GLN A 521 23.28 72.31 4.14
C GLN A 521 22.28 71.32 4.76
N LEU A 522 22.36 70.05 4.39
CA LEU A 522 21.47 68.98 4.86
C LEU A 522 21.86 68.48 6.26
N LEU A 523 23.14 68.61 6.63
CA LEU A 523 23.67 68.27 7.95
C LEU A 523 23.48 69.40 8.98
N SER A 524 23.42 70.65 8.53
CA SER A 524 23.34 71.83 9.41
C SER A 524 21.94 72.18 9.92
N ASP A 525 20.87 71.61 9.36
CA ASP A 525 19.49 71.96 9.74
C ASP A 525 18.63 70.70 10.04
N PRO A 526 18.67 70.18 11.28
CA PRO A 526 17.99 68.92 11.64
C PRO A 526 16.46 69.04 11.80
N ASP A 527 15.91 70.27 11.86
CA ASP A 527 14.49 70.51 12.16
C ASP A 527 13.61 70.70 10.91
N GLU A 528 14.20 70.91 9.71
CA GLU A 528 13.46 70.90 8.45
C GLU A 528 13.32 69.47 7.90
N GLY A 529 12.23 68.82 8.28
CA GLY A 529 11.90 67.43 7.95
C GLY A 529 12.27 66.96 6.53
N ASN A 530 13.17 65.98 6.50
CA ASN A 530 13.34 64.97 5.44
C ASN A 530 13.47 65.51 4.00
N LYS A 531 14.30 66.54 3.79
CA LYS A 531 14.70 66.96 2.43
C LYS A 531 15.59 65.88 1.82
N SER A 532 15.03 65.01 0.96
CA SER A 532 15.82 64.00 0.25
C SER A 532 16.65 64.65 -0.86
N LEU A 533 17.96 64.42 -0.88
CA LEU A 533 18.84 64.89 -1.96
C LEU A 533 18.41 64.26 -3.30
N VAL A 534 18.00 65.09 -4.26
CA VAL A 534 17.64 64.66 -5.61
C VAL A 534 18.81 64.89 -6.54
N VAL A 535 19.25 63.80 -7.17
CA VAL A 535 20.47 63.76 -7.96
C VAL A 535 20.11 63.41 -9.40
N ASN A 536 20.68 64.13 -10.36
CA ASN A 536 20.55 63.83 -11.78
C ASN A 536 21.90 63.39 -12.35
N MET A 537 21.92 62.20 -12.93
CA MET A 537 23.11 61.63 -13.56
C MET A 537 23.07 61.99 -15.05
N LYS A 538 23.84 63.00 -15.46
CA LYS A 538 23.96 63.40 -16.87
C LYS A 538 25.20 62.76 -17.47
N GLY A 539 25.02 62.03 -18.57
CA GLY A 539 26.13 61.59 -19.42
C GLY A 539 26.61 62.74 -20.31
N ASP A 540 27.91 62.87 -20.50
CA ASP A 540 28.51 63.68 -21.57
C ASP A 540 28.66 62.86 -22.87
N GLU A 541 29.07 63.53 -23.95
CA GLU A 541 29.21 62.93 -25.28
C GLU A 541 30.32 61.86 -25.34
N GLU A 542 31.21 61.82 -24.35
CA GLU A 542 32.32 60.85 -24.25
C GLU A 542 31.93 59.60 -23.43
N GLY A 543 30.66 59.50 -22.99
CA GLY A 543 30.15 58.36 -22.22
C GLY A 543 30.55 58.39 -20.74
N HIS A 544 31.02 59.54 -20.28
CA HIS A 544 31.35 59.84 -18.90
C HIS A 544 30.11 60.40 -18.19
N VAL A 545 29.87 59.97 -16.95
CA VAL A 545 28.71 60.42 -16.17
C VAL A 545 29.17 61.41 -15.10
N ARG A 546 28.43 62.51 -14.96
CA ARG A 546 28.58 63.48 -13.87
C ARG A 546 27.30 63.55 -13.04
N ILE A 547 27.46 63.79 -11.74
CA ILE A 547 26.39 63.78 -10.75
C ILE A 547 26.02 65.23 -10.41
N THR A 548 24.88 65.70 -10.93
CA THR A 548 24.40 67.08 -10.70
C THR A 548 23.29 67.11 -9.64
N VAL A 549 23.34 68.04 -8.69
CA VAL A 549 22.29 68.22 -7.68
C VAL A 549 21.16 69.06 -8.26
N VAL A 550 19.92 68.57 -8.18
CA VAL A 550 18.75 69.35 -8.65
C VAL A 550 18.26 70.22 -7.49
N ARG A 551 18.55 71.53 -7.52
CA ARG A 551 17.97 72.48 -6.54
C ARG A 551 16.45 72.53 -6.71
N ALA A 552 15.73 72.54 -5.59
CA ALA A 552 14.26 72.43 -5.52
C ALA A 552 13.46 73.61 -6.13
N GLY A 553 14.08 74.46 -6.96
CA GLY A 553 13.44 75.60 -7.64
C GLY A 553 13.69 75.69 -9.14
N ASP A 554 14.54 74.84 -9.74
CA ASP A 554 15.03 75.03 -11.13
C ASP A 554 14.32 74.14 -12.16
N GLY A 555 13.07 73.73 -11.87
CA GLY A 555 12.28 72.81 -12.67
C GLY A 555 11.49 73.42 -13.83
N SER A 556 11.83 74.62 -14.33
CA SER A 556 11.15 75.22 -15.51
C SER A 556 11.95 75.01 -16.79
N GLY A 557 12.00 73.75 -17.26
CA GLY A 557 12.73 73.38 -18.46
C GLY A 557 12.03 72.29 -19.28
N GLY A 558 10.88 72.64 -19.87
CA GLY A 558 10.36 72.04 -21.11
C GLY A 558 10.04 70.54 -21.11
N VAL A 559 8.86 70.15 -20.60
CA VAL A 559 8.19 68.92 -21.04
C VAL A 559 6.71 69.23 -21.35
N ARG A 560 6.35 69.03 -22.63
CA ARG A 560 4.99 69.11 -23.17
C ARG A 560 4.00 68.32 -22.31
N THR A 561 3.01 69.01 -21.77
CA THR A 561 1.80 68.42 -21.19
C THR A 561 0.96 67.72 -22.28
N PRO A 562 0.36 66.54 -22.01
CA PRO A 562 -0.63 65.93 -22.89
C PRO A 562 -1.91 66.76 -22.90
N ARG A 563 -2.51 66.92 -24.09
CA ARG A 563 -3.79 67.58 -24.33
C ARG A 563 -4.90 67.02 -23.43
N THR A 564 -5.58 67.92 -22.73
CA THR A 564 -6.89 67.72 -22.09
C THR A 564 -8.00 67.54 -23.13
N PRO A 565 -8.96 66.61 -22.95
CA PRO A 565 -10.16 66.54 -23.76
C PRO A 565 -11.18 67.62 -23.36
N LYS A 566 -11.93 68.11 -24.35
CA LYS A 566 -12.97 69.14 -24.24
C LYS A 566 -14.15 68.70 -23.35
N THR A 567 -14.65 69.66 -22.59
CA THR A 567 -15.89 69.69 -21.79
C THR A 567 -17.13 69.28 -22.59
N PRO A 568 -18.06 68.47 -22.02
CA PRO A 568 -19.36 68.19 -22.61
C PRO A 568 -20.47 69.10 -22.08
N THR A 569 -21.41 69.38 -22.97
CA THR A 569 -22.65 70.15 -22.81
C THR A 569 -23.69 69.40 -21.96
N ARG A 570 -24.55 70.19 -21.30
CA ARG A 570 -25.57 69.88 -20.29
C ARG A 570 -26.82 69.15 -20.86
N MET A 571 -27.21 68.02 -20.21
CA MET A 571 -28.56 67.44 -19.88
C MET A 571 -29.74 67.44 -20.91
N PRO A 572 -30.65 66.40 -20.94
CA PRO A 572 -31.59 66.12 -19.84
C PRO A 572 -32.05 64.66 -19.54
N VAL A 573 -32.40 64.46 -18.27
CA VAL A 573 -33.46 63.64 -17.60
C VAL A 573 -34.22 62.54 -18.38
N ALA A 574 -34.24 61.30 -17.83
CA ALA A 574 -35.44 60.42 -17.71
C ALA A 574 -35.21 59.12 -16.87
N ALA A 575 -36.02 58.96 -15.81
CA ALA A 575 -36.75 57.78 -15.27
C ALA A 575 -36.12 56.37 -15.00
N PRO A 576 -36.72 55.51 -14.12
CA PRO A 576 -36.01 54.51 -13.30
C PRO A 576 -36.32 53.00 -13.53
N ALA A 577 -35.43 52.14 -12.98
CA ALA A 577 -35.56 50.70 -12.56
C ALA A 577 -35.74 49.62 -13.67
N PRO A 578 -35.41 48.30 -13.48
CA PRO A 578 -35.44 47.48 -12.25
C PRO A 578 -34.22 46.52 -12.03
N PRO A 579 -34.19 45.67 -10.96
CA PRO A 579 -32.98 45.05 -10.44
C PRO A 579 -32.71 43.64 -10.99
N SER A 580 -31.43 43.25 -11.10
CA SER A 580 -31.04 41.88 -11.39
C SER A 580 -29.95 41.35 -10.45
N ARG A 581 -30.40 40.44 -9.58
CA ARG A 581 -29.79 39.15 -9.21
C ARG A 581 -28.36 39.14 -8.67
N SER A 582 -28.32 39.04 -7.35
CA SER A 582 -27.33 38.27 -6.59
C SER A 582 -27.23 36.83 -7.11
N LEU A 583 -26.02 36.37 -7.40
CA LEU A 583 -25.68 34.95 -7.36
C LEU A 583 -24.46 34.73 -6.50
N SER A 584 -24.65 33.78 -5.60
CA SER A 584 -23.81 33.41 -4.48
C SER A 584 -22.85 32.28 -4.87
N ALA A 585 -21.80 32.15 -4.06
CA ALA A 585 -21.04 30.94 -3.78
C ALA A 585 -20.10 30.39 -4.87
N SER A 586 -18.81 30.34 -4.53
CA SER A 586 -18.18 29.04 -4.22
C SER A 586 -16.89 29.26 -3.43
N SER A 587 -16.96 28.84 -2.16
CA SER A 587 -15.87 28.74 -1.21
C SER A 587 -14.90 27.63 -1.62
N LEU A 588 -13.64 27.98 -1.88
CA LEU A 588 -12.55 27.01 -2.03
C LEU A 588 -11.69 27.08 -0.76
N ALA A 589 -12.00 26.19 0.18
CA ALA A 589 -11.29 26.04 1.43
C ALA A 589 -9.91 25.41 1.18
N LEU A 590 -8.86 26.24 1.27
CA LEU A 590 -7.48 25.79 1.39
C LEU A 590 -7.26 25.24 2.80
N ARG A 591 -7.04 23.93 2.89
CA ARG A 591 -6.57 23.24 4.10
C ARG A 591 -5.08 23.56 4.30
N PRO A 592 -4.65 24.11 5.45
CA PRO A 592 -3.22 24.26 5.74
C PRO A 592 -2.62 22.92 6.15
N SER A 593 -1.53 22.54 5.48
CA SER A 593 -0.62 21.45 5.86
C SER A 593 0.24 21.91 7.03
N ASN A 594 0.04 21.32 8.20
CA ASN A 594 0.98 21.46 9.33
C ASN A 594 2.30 20.70 9.04
N PRO A 595 3.45 21.25 9.43
CA PRO A 595 4.74 20.56 9.33
C PRO A 595 4.90 19.53 10.46
N PHE A 596 5.34 18.33 10.09
CA PHE A 596 5.68 17.23 10.99
C PHE A 596 6.95 17.56 11.79
N PHE A 597 6.80 17.64 13.11
CA PHE A 597 7.90 17.50 14.07
C PHE A 597 8.07 16.01 14.41
N PHE A 598 9.33 15.55 14.42
CA PHE A 598 9.73 14.23 14.90
C PHE A 598 9.62 14.16 16.43
N SER A 599 8.85 13.19 16.94
CA SER A 599 8.97 12.72 18.32
C SER A 599 8.85 11.19 18.34
N SER A 600 9.96 10.52 18.63
CA SER A 600 10.01 9.09 18.94
C SER A 600 9.27 8.79 20.25
N PRO A 601 8.60 7.63 20.38
CA PRO A 601 8.35 7.07 21.70
C PRO A 601 9.08 5.74 21.90
N THR A 602 9.77 5.72 23.03
CA THR A 602 10.47 4.63 23.68
C THR A 602 9.51 3.54 24.16
N THR A 603 9.94 2.30 24.03
CA THR A 603 9.33 1.06 24.52
C THR A 603 9.34 0.98 26.05
N GLN A 604 8.22 0.56 26.67
CA GLN A 604 8.22 -0.28 27.89
C GLN A 604 6.90 -1.08 28.01
N PRO A 605 6.92 -2.33 28.50
CA PRO A 605 5.76 -3.22 28.51
C PRO A 605 5.01 -3.19 29.86
N GLY A 606 3.69 -3.00 29.81
CA GLY A 606 2.79 -3.12 30.96
C GLY A 606 2.14 -4.51 31.00
N THR A 607 2.42 -5.23 32.08
CA THR A 607 1.82 -6.52 32.46
C THR A 607 0.41 -6.29 33.03
N LEU A 608 -0.62 -6.98 32.53
CA LEU A 608 -1.92 -7.07 33.20
C LEU A 608 -2.41 -8.53 33.23
N GLN A 609 -2.68 -8.99 34.44
CA GLN A 609 -3.24 -10.29 34.80
C GLN A 609 -4.75 -10.39 34.47
N PRO A 610 -5.30 -11.61 34.35
CA PRO A 610 -6.70 -11.84 33.99
C PRO A 610 -7.65 -11.76 35.19
N ILE A 611 -8.80 -11.12 34.99
CA ILE A 611 -9.95 -11.14 35.90
C ILE A 611 -10.83 -12.36 35.53
N ALA A 612 -11.12 -13.21 36.52
CA ALA A 612 -11.99 -14.37 36.39
C ALA A 612 -13.48 -13.99 36.37
N PRO A 613 -14.37 -14.82 35.77
CA PRO A 613 -15.76 -14.47 35.51
C PRO A 613 -16.72 -14.82 36.65
N GLY A 614 -17.66 -13.91 36.92
CA GLY A 614 -18.77 -14.10 37.84
C GLY A 614 -19.88 -14.96 37.24
N ARG A 615 -20.21 -16.07 37.93
CA ARG A 615 -21.40 -16.90 37.74
C ARG A 615 -22.68 -16.09 37.95
N ARG A 616 -23.63 -16.17 37.03
CA ARG A 616 -25.07 -16.10 37.35
C ARG A 616 -25.84 -17.20 36.63
N SER A 617 -26.38 -18.08 37.46
CA SER A 617 -27.36 -19.11 37.15
C SER A 617 -28.74 -18.47 36.97
N LEU A 618 -29.45 -18.86 35.92
CA LEU A 618 -30.91 -18.76 35.86
C LEU A 618 -31.46 -20.08 35.33
N ARG A 619 -32.31 -20.70 36.16
CA ARG A 619 -33.11 -21.90 35.91
C ARG A 619 -34.48 -21.51 35.34
N TYR A 620 -35.18 -22.53 34.82
CA TYR A 620 -36.60 -22.64 34.44
C TYR A 620 -36.91 -22.25 32.98
N ALA A 621 -37.75 -22.95 32.21
CA ALA A 621 -38.63 -24.09 32.47
C ALA A 621 -38.92 -24.87 31.16
N VAL A 622 -39.22 -26.16 31.33
CA VAL A 622 -39.82 -27.09 30.34
C VAL A 622 -41.28 -26.71 30.08
N PRO A 623 -41.79 -26.94 28.86
CA PRO A 623 -43.07 -27.64 28.77
C PRO A 623 -43.07 -28.80 27.74
N THR A 624 -43.48 -29.95 28.29
CA THR A 624 -44.35 -31.03 27.78
C THR A 624 -44.84 -31.08 26.33
N ALA A 625 -44.79 -32.31 25.82
CA ALA A 625 -45.19 -32.86 24.53
C ALA A 625 -46.71 -32.91 24.22
N HIS A 626 -47.03 -33.03 22.92
CA HIS A 626 -48.03 -33.93 22.28
C HIS A 626 -48.24 -33.57 20.78
N PRO A 627 -48.86 -34.42 19.91
CA PRO A 627 -48.40 -35.71 19.40
C PRO A 627 -48.32 -35.78 17.84
N THR A 628 -47.55 -36.77 17.38
CA THR A 628 -47.70 -37.67 16.21
C THR A 628 -48.56 -37.25 15.00
N ALA A 629 -47.95 -37.26 13.80
CA ALA A 629 -48.64 -37.53 12.53
C ALA A 629 -47.83 -38.51 11.67
N ALA A 630 -48.57 -39.33 10.93
CA ALA A 630 -48.21 -40.65 10.42
C ALA A 630 -47.29 -40.68 9.18
N ALA A 631 -46.70 -41.87 9.02
CA ALA A 631 -45.79 -42.29 7.97
C ALA A 631 -46.35 -42.22 6.54
N SER A 632 -45.44 -41.99 5.59
CA SER A 632 -45.58 -42.36 4.18
C SER A 632 -44.34 -43.17 3.81
N ASN A 633 -44.57 -44.47 3.56
CA ASN A 633 -43.58 -45.43 3.11
C ASN A 633 -43.43 -45.31 1.59
N ASP A 634 -42.22 -45.09 1.11
CA ASP A 634 -41.72 -45.62 -0.16
C ASP A 634 -40.18 -45.55 -0.17
N PRO A 635 -39.45 -46.68 -0.09
CA PRO A 635 -38.00 -46.67 -0.19
C PRO A 635 -37.59 -46.76 -1.67
N GLY A 636 -37.09 -45.63 -2.19
CA GLY A 636 -36.33 -45.60 -3.44
C GLY A 636 -34.98 -46.28 -3.23
N ASN A 637 -34.74 -47.33 -4.01
CA ASN A 637 -33.54 -48.16 -4.02
C ASN A 637 -32.28 -47.33 -4.34
N TRP A 638 -31.42 -47.11 -3.34
CA TRP A 638 -30.07 -46.56 -3.52
C TRP A 638 -29.09 -47.72 -3.63
N ASP A 639 -28.73 -48.11 -4.85
CA ASP A 639 -27.64 -49.04 -5.08
C ASP A 639 -26.31 -48.38 -4.64
N SER A 640 -25.84 -48.80 -3.47
CA SER A 640 -24.52 -48.48 -2.92
C SER A 640 -23.43 -49.09 -3.79
N ALA A 641 -22.79 -48.25 -4.59
CA ALA A 641 -21.49 -48.56 -5.17
C ALA A 641 -20.45 -48.57 -4.04
N SER A 642 -20.01 -49.78 -3.68
CA SER A 642 -18.90 -50.06 -2.77
C SER A 642 -17.71 -49.16 -3.07
N CYS A 643 -17.52 -48.13 -2.24
CA CYS A 643 -16.22 -47.51 -2.05
C CYS A 643 -15.44 -48.47 -1.15
N SER A 644 -14.59 -49.30 -1.76
CA SER A 644 -13.73 -50.25 -1.07
C SER A 644 -12.70 -49.53 -0.19
N GLY A 645 -13.14 -49.08 0.99
CA GLY A 645 -12.29 -48.95 2.16
C GLY A 645 -11.89 -50.35 2.60
N GLY A 646 -10.59 -50.65 2.61
CA GLY A 646 -10.10 -51.93 3.13
C GLY A 646 -10.63 -52.14 4.55
N ARG A 647 -11.33 -53.26 4.77
CA ARG A 647 -11.64 -53.77 6.12
C ARG A 647 -10.33 -53.88 6.89
N TYR A 648 -10.16 -53.02 7.89
CA TYR A 648 -9.17 -53.24 8.93
C TYR A 648 -9.86 -53.95 10.08
N GLU A 649 -9.67 -55.26 10.13
CA GLU A 649 -10.00 -56.10 11.26
C GLU A 649 -8.99 -55.75 12.38
N SER A 650 -9.41 -54.92 13.33
CA SER A 650 -8.59 -54.57 14.49
C SER A 650 -8.84 -55.61 15.59
N ASP A 651 -7.96 -56.59 15.71
CA ASP A 651 -7.85 -57.44 16.91
C ASP A 651 -7.45 -56.58 18.12
N PHE A 652 -8.44 -56.10 18.85
CA PHE A 652 -8.29 -55.29 20.07
C PHE A 652 -8.56 -56.12 21.33
N GLU A 653 -7.95 -57.31 21.43
CA GLU A 653 -8.15 -58.21 22.59
C GLU A 653 -6.98 -58.22 23.60
N VAL A 654 -6.01 -57.31 23.49
CA VAL A 654 -4.80 -57.32 24.35
C VAL A 654 -4.81 -56.27 25.47
N ASN A 655 -5.72 -55.28 25.47
CA ASN A 655 -5.63 -54.16 26.41
C ASN A 655 -6.59 -54.17 27.62
N VAL A 656 -7.41 -55.21 27.78
CA VAL A 656 -8.29 -55.33 28.97
C VAL A 656 -7.58 -56.03 30.14
N ARG A 657 -6.51 -56.80 29.90
CA ARG A 657 -5.82 -57.57 30.95
C ARG A 657 -4.78 -56.81 31.79
N LEU A 658 -4.47 -55.56 31.42
CA LEU A 658 -3.53 -54.71 32.17
C LEU A 658 -4.21 -53.77 33.18
N ARG A 659 -5.54 -53.65 33.15
CA ARG A 659 -6.30 -52.84 34.12
C ARG A 659 -6.46 -53.52 35.47
N ASP A 660 -6.57 -54.85 35.48
CA ASP A 660 -6.78 -55.61 36.72
C ASP A 660 -5.50 -55.76 37.57
N HIS A 661 -4.31 -55.52 37.01
CA HIS A 661 -3.04 -55.57 37.75
C HIS A 661 -2.52 -54.22 38.26
N MET A 662 -3.11 -53.09 37.87
CA MET A 662 -2.69 -51.76 38.34
C MET A 662 -3.52 -51.19 39.50
N LEU A 663 -4.57 -51.90 39.94
CA LEU A 663 -5.37 -51.53 41.11
C LEU A 663 -4.94 -52.23 42.41
N GLU A 664 -3.86 -53.01 42.38
CA GLU A 664 -3.26 -53.65 43.56
C GLU A 664 -1.97 -52.96 44.04
N ILE A 665 -1.58 -51.84 43.43
CA ILE A 665 -0.47 -50.97 43.88
C ILE A 665 -0.93 -49.50 43.76
N ALA A 666 -1.83 -49.08 44.64
CA ALA A 666 -2.13 -47.68 44.96
C ALA A 666 -2.68 -47.56 46.38
#